data_AF-A0A1C5CT54-F1
#
_entry.id   AF-A0A1C5CT54-F1
#
_cell.length_a   1.000
_cell.length_b   1.000
_cell.length_c   1.000
_cell.angle_alpha   90.00
_cell.angle_beta   90.00
_cell.angle_gamma   90.00
#
_symmetry.space_group_name_H-M   'P 1'
#
loop_
_entity.id
_entity.type
_entity.pdbx_description
1 polymer ?
#
loop_
_entity_poly.entity_id
_entity_poly.type
_entity_poly.pdbx_seq_one_letter_code
_entity_poly.pdbx_strand_id
1 'polypeptide(L)'
;MTSATHAEVAALLERAHRIGSDARNTNYAGGNASVKATATDPVTGGETELLWVKGSGGDLGTLTEAGLAVLRLDRVRALKNVYPGMEREDEMVSAFDYCLHGRGGAAPSIDTAMHALVEAAHVDHLHPDSGIALACSADGEKLTAECFGAKVAWVGWRRPGFQLGLDIAAVKEANPQAVGVILGGHGITAWGETSEECEHNALWMIRTAETFLQEQGRTEPFGPVWRGREPLAEEQRRGRAAALAPLIRGLASTDRPQVGHFTDAEPVLDFLSRTEHPRLASLGTSCPDHFLRTKVSPLVLDLPADSPLDEAAARLKELHTEYREAYRAYYESHATPGSPAMRGADPAIVLVPGVGMFSFGKDKQTARVAGEFYLNAINVMRGAEAVSSYAPIEESEKFRIEYWELEEAKLRRMPEPKPLATRVALVTGAGSGIGKAIAHRLVAEGACVVVADVNAESASSVAQELGGPDKAVAVTVDVTSEEQIAGAFKAAVLAFGGVDLIVNNAGISISKPLLETTARDWDLQHDIMARGSFLVSREAARVMRAQNLGGDIVYIASKNAVFAGPNNIAYSATKADQAHQVRLLAAELGEHGIRVNGINPDGVVRGSGIFAAGWGAQRAATYGIEEKKLGEFYAQRTLLKREVLPEHVANAVFALTGGDLTHTTGLHIPVDAGVAAAFLR
;
A
#
# COMPACT_ATOMS: atom_id res chain seq x y z
N MET A 1 15.97 -23.39 -26.49
CA MET A 1 17.27 -22.79 -26.13
C MET A 1 16.95 -21.43 -25.56
N THR A 2 17.16 -21.22 -24.26
CA THR A 2 17.06 -19.87 -23.67
C THR A 2 18.15 -19.04 -24.35
N SER A 3 17.76 -18.08 -25.18
CA SER A 3 18.68 -17.10 -25.74
C SER A 3 19.46 -16.49 -24.59
N ALA A 4 20.80 -16.46 -24.66
CA ALA A 4 21.59 -15.72 -23.70
C ALA A 4 21.15 -14.24 -23.76
N THR A 5 20.94 -13.61 -22.60
CA THR A 5 20.66 -12.17 -22.53
C THR A 5 21.81 -11.41 -23.18
N HIS A 6 21.46 -10.40 -23.99
CA HIS A 6 22.45 -9.57 -24.68
C HIS A 6 23.37 -8.88 -23.65
N ALA A 7 24.68 -8.79 -23.93
CA ALA A 7 25.66 -8.28 -22.96
C ALA A 7 25.34 -6.86 -22.46
N GLU A 8 24.96 -5.97 -23.39
CA GLU A 8 24.53 -4.61 -23.05
C GLU A 8 23.25 -4.55 -22.22
N VAL A 9 22.35 -5.54 -22.39
CA VAL A 9 21.12 -5.65 -21.58
C VAL A 9 21.46 -6.12 -20.18
N ALA A 10 22.40 -7.04 -20.02
CA ALA A 10 22.89 -7.43 -18.70
C ALA A 10 23.53 -6.23 -17.97
N ALA A 11 24.38 -5.47 -18.65
CA ALA A 11 25.00 -4.25 -18.09
C ALA A 11 23.98 -3.16 -17.74
N LEU A 12 22.90 -3.00 -18.53
CA LEU A 12 21.77 -2.13 -18.21
C LEU A 12 21.05 -2.57 -16.94
N LEU A 13 20.72 -3.87 -16.82
CA LEU A 13 20.00 -4.40 -15.66
C LEU A 13 20.80 -4.23 -14.37
N GLU A 14 22.10 -4.54 -14.41
CA GLU A 14 22.98 -4.34 -13.26
C GLU A 14 23.10 -2.87 -12.85
N ARG A 15 23.24 -1.94 -13.81
CA ARG A 15 23.22 -0.50 -13.56
C ARG A 15 21.90 -0.06 -12.94
N ALA A 16 20.77 -0.48 -13.52
CA ALA A 16 19.44 -0.15 -13.03
C ALA A 16 19.23 -0.64 -11.58
N HIS A 17 19.70 -1.84 -11.25
CA HIS A 17 19.64 -2.37 -9.88
C HIS A 17 20.47 -1.54 -8.90
N ARG A 18 21.70 -1.18 -9.27
CA ARG A 18 22.55 -0.34 -8.41
C ARG A 18 21.95 1.04 -8.19
N ILE A 19 21.55 1.74 -9.25
CA ILE A 19 20.95 3.07 -9.16
C ILE A 19 19.63 3.01 -8.36
N GLY A 20 18.75 2.05 -8.67
CA GLY A 20 17.44 1.89 -8.05
C GLY A 20 17.46 1.34 -6.62
N SER A 21 18.60 0.82 -6.15
CA SER A 21 18.74 0.36 -4.76
C SER A 21 18.86 1.50 -3.74
N ASP A 22 19.21 2.71 -4.19
CA ASP A 22 19.30 3.92 -3.37
C ASP A 22 18.14 4.86 -3.70
N ALA A 23 17.18 4.96 -2.78
CA ALA A 23 15.97 5.78 -2.91
C ALA A 23 16.25 7.29 -3.06
N ARG A 24 17.48 7.75 -2.80
CA ARG A 24 17.89 9.15 -3.07
C ARG A 24 18.07 9.42 -4.56
N ASN A 25 18.28 8.38 -5.37
CA ASN A 25 18.55 8.52 -6.79
C ASN A 25 17.25 8.57 -7.61
N THR A 26 16.20 7.88 -7.18
CA THR A 26 14.94 7.78 -7.92
C THR A 26 13.79 7.37 -7.00
N ASN A 27 12.57 7.78 -7.37
CA ASN A 27 11.34 7.41 -6.65
C ASN A 27 10.92 5.96 -6.96
N TYR A 28 10.12 5.37 -6.06
CA TYR A 28 9.50 4.06 -6.28
C TYR A 28 8.66 4.02 -7.55
N ALA A 29 8.86 3.00 -8.39
CA ALA A 29 8.25 2.88 -9.71
C ALA A 29 8.50 4.05 -10.69
N GLY A 30 9.34 5.03 -10.32
CA GLY A 30 9.78 6.15 -11.14
C GLY A 30 11.11 5.88 -11.86
N GLY A 31 11.56 6.86 -12.64
CA GLY A 31 12.75 6.81 -13.47
C GLY A 31 12.67 5.84 -14.65
N ASN A 32 13.62 5.93 -15.59
CA ASN A 32 13.80 5.03 -16.72
C ASN A 32 15.30 4.88 -17.03
N ALA A 33 15.71 3.68 -17.42
CA ALA A 33 17.08 3.42 -17.87
C ALA A 33 17.01 2.71 -19.22
N SER A 34 17.95 3.02 -20.10
CA SER A 34 18.02 2.40 -21.43
C SER A 34 19.43 2.11 -21.93
N VAL A 35 19.49 1.23 -22.93
CA VAL A 35 20.65 1.02 -23.80
C VAL A 35 20.22 0.92 -25.25
N LYS A 36 21.03 1.50 -26.14
CA LYS A 36 20.97 1.34 -27.59
C LYS A 36 22.13 0.43 -28.01
N ALA A 37 21.84 -0.69 -28.66
CA ALA A 37 22.87 -1.61 -29.15
C ALA A 37 22.41 -2.38 -30.38
N THR A 38 23.36 -2.94 -31.12
CA THR A 38 23.10 -3.78 -32.29
C THR A 38 22.81 -5.22 -31.87
N ALA A 39 21.73 -5.80 -32.39
CA ALA A 39 21.44 -7.23 -32.28
C ALA A 39 21.05 -7.83 -33.63
N THR A 40 21.07 -9.16 -33.72
CA THR A 40 20.61 -9.87 -34.91
C THR A 40 19.09 -9.84 -35.00
N ASP A 41 18.56 -9.34 -36.11
CA ASP A 41 17.13 -9.40 -36.42
C ASP A 41 16.73 -10.87 -36.72
N PRO A 42 15.80 -11.46 -35.96
CA PRO A 42 15.46 -12.88 -36.10
C PRO A 42 14.72 -13.20 -37.39
N VAL A 43 14.19 -12.20 -38.10
CA VAL A 43 13.45 -12.35 -39.36
C VAL A 43 14.40 -12.24 -40.55
N THR A 44 15.32 -11.28 -40.52
CA THR A 44 16.22 -11.01 -41.66
C THR A 44 17.59 -11.66 -41.53
N GLY A 45 18.01 -12.03 -40.32
CA GLY A 45 19.37 -12.49 -40.01
C GLY A 45 20.43 -11.40 -40.07
N GLY A 46 20.07 -10.15 -40.39
CA GLY A 46 20.96 -9.01 -40.44
C GLY A 46 21.11 -8.31 -39.08
N GLU A 47 22.05 -7.36 -39.00
CA GLU A 47 22.20 -6.50 -37.84
C GLU A 47 21.12 -5.41 -37.81
N THR A 48 20.57 -5.15 -36.63
CA THR A 48 19.62 -4.07 -36.39
C THR A 48 19.95 -3.35 -35.09
N GLU A 49 19.86 -2.02 -35.09
CA GLU A 49 19.95 -1.22 -33.87
C GLU A 49 18.62 -1.31 -33.10
N LEU A 50 18.72 -1.67 -31.82
CA LEU A 50 17.60 -1.77 -30.91
C LEU A 50 17.79 -0.86 -29.71
N LEU A 51 16.68 -0.33 -29.21
CA LEU A 51 16.57 0.32 -27.92
C LEU A 51 15.93 -0.66 -26.94
N TRP A 52 16.62 -0.97 -25.85
CA TRP A 52 16.03 -1.57 -24.66
C TRP A 52 15.84 -0.49 -23.62
N VAL A 53 14.61 -0.24 -23.19
CA VAL A 53 14.27 0.77 -22.19
C VAL A 53 13.31 0.18 -21.17
N LYS A 54 13.42 0.57 -19.90
CA LYS A 54 12.43 0.18 -18.90
C LYS A 54 11.02 0.56 -19.38
N GLY A 55 10.12 -0.42 -19.43
CA GLY A 55 8.73 -0.19 -19.79
C GLY A 55 7.91 0.47 -18.67
N SER A 56 6.63 0.69 -18.94
CA SER A 56 5.72 1.32 -17.97
C SER A 56 5.50 0.43 -16.73
N GLY A 57 5.60 1.01 -15.52
CA GLY A 57 5.11 0.42 -14.27
C GLY A 57 6.07 -0.50 -13.48
N GLY A 58 7.32 -0.68 -13.93
CA GLY A 58 8.36 -1.43 -13.20
C GLY A 58 9.29 -0.54 -12.38
N ASP A 59 9.89 -1.11 -11.33
CA ASP A 59 10.93 -0.47 -10.51
C ASP A 59 12.33 -0.75 -11.10
N LEU A 60 13.22 0.25 -11.08
CA LEU A 60 14.61 0.09 -11.53
C LEU A 60 15.38 -0.92 -10.67
N GLY A 61 15.20 -0.88 -9.35
CA GLY A 61 15.92 -1.73 -8.38
C GLY A 61 15.62 -3.23 -8.52
N THR A 62 14.47 -3.58 -9.13
CA THR A 62 14.04 -4.96 -9.36
C THR A 62 13.76 -5.26 -10.83
N LEU A 63 14.32 -4.47 -11.75
CA LEU A 63 14.04 -4.59 -13.17
C LEU A 63 14.50 -5.95 -13.72
N THR A 64 13.71 -6.57 -14.57
CA THR A 64 14.11 -7.80 -15.29
C THR A 64 14.04 -7.56 -16.79
N GLU A 65 14.62 -8.45 -17.59
CA GLU A 65 14.57 -8.36 -19.05
C GLU A 65 13.13 -8.30 -19.59
N ALA A 66 12.20 -9.02 -18.96
CA ALA A 66 10.77 -8.97 -19.31
C ALA A 66 10.12 -7.59 -19.04
N GLY A 67 10.72 -6.79 -18.16
CA GLY A 67 10.32 -5.42 -17.85
C GLY A 67 10.84 -4.37 -18.85
N LEU A 68 11.63 -4.78 -19.86
CA LEU A 68 12.13 -3.90 -20.91
C LEU A 68 11.17 -3.88 -22.11
N ALA A 69 10.93 -2.69 -22.65
CA ALA A 69 10.39 -2.51 -23.98
C ALA A 69 11.56 -2.53 -24.98
N VAL A 70 11.41 -3.28 -26.07
CA VAL A 70 12.43 -3.43 -27.11
C VAL A 70 11.92 -2.80 -28.40
N LEU A 71 12.59 -1.76 -28.89
CA LEU A 71 12.16 -0.99 -30.06
C LEU A 71 13.25 -0.91 -31.12
N ARG A 72 12.84 -0.92 -32.39
CA ARG A 72 13.67 -0.63 -33.57
C ARG A 72 14.06 0.84 -33.59
N LEU A 73 15.34 1.14 -33.37
CA LEU A 73 15.78 2.53 -33.20
C LEU A 73 15.60 3.38 -34.46
N ASP A 74 15.81 2.78 -35.64
CA ASP A 74 15.54 3.39 -36.95
C ASP A 74 14.09 3.86 -37.08
N ARG A 75 13.14 3.02 -36.63
CA ARG A 75 11.71 3.35 -36.67
C ARG A 75 11.34 4.44 -35.67
N VAL A 76 11.83 4.35 -34.43
CA VAL A 76 11.53 5.38 -33.41
C VAL A 76 12.08 6.73 -33.85
N ARG A 77 13.28 6.79 -34.43
CA ARG A 77 13.85 8.03 -34.98
C ARG A 77 13.06 8.55 -36.19
N ALA A 78 12.52 7.67 -37.03
CA ALA A 78 11.67 8.06 -38.15
C ALA A 78 10.33 8.70 -37.71
N LEU A 79 9.89 8.46 -36.47
CA LEU A 79 8.68 9.09 -35.94
C LEU A 79 8.77 10.63 -35.92
N LYS A 80 9.98 11.21 -35.92
CA LYS A 80 10.16 12.67 -36.09
C LYS A 80 9.48 13.22 -37.34
N ASN A 81 9.43 12.44 -38.42
CA ASN A 81 8.87 12.84 -39.71
C ASN A 81 7.34 12.88 -39.73
N VAL A 82 6.69 12.25 -38.75
CA VAL A 82 5.23 12.13 -38.64
C VAL A 82 4.70 12.71 -37.32
N TYR A 83 5.57 13.32 -36.51
CA TYR A 83 5.18 13.93 -35.24
C TYR A 83 4.23 15.10 -35.50
N PRO A 84 2.97 15.05 -34.99
CA PRO A 84 1.94 16.03 -35.35
C PRO A 84 2.03 17.34 -34.56
N GLY A 85 3.00 17.48 -33.65
CA GLY A 85 3.14 18.62 -32.74
C GLY A 85 2.50 18.40 -31.36
N MET A 86 2.76 19.34 -30.45
CA MET A 86 2.43 19.22 -29.01
C MET A 86 0.94 19.04 -28.72
N GLU A 87 0.06 19.60 -29.54
CA GLU A 87 -1.40 19.50 -29.35
C GLU A 87 -1.92 18.06 -29.56
N ARG A 88 -1.19 17.26 -30.34
CA ARG A 88 -1.56 15.89 -30.71
C ARG A 88 -0.51 14.86 -30.28
N GLU A 89 0.31 15.21 -29.29
CA GLU A 89 1.43 14.40 -28.84
C GLU A 89 1.03 13.06 -28.25
N ASP A 90 -0.18 12.95 -27.67
CA ASP A 90 -0.71 11.71 -27.11
C ASP A 90 -0.86 10.61 -28.20
N GLU A 91 -0.96 10.97 -29.49
CA GLU A 91 -0.96 10.01 -30.62
C GLU A 91 0.38 9.26 -30.75
N MET A 92 1.48 9.83 -30.27
CA MET A 92 2.80 9.21 -30.35
C MET A 92 2.93 7.96 -29.49
N VAL A 93 2.08 7.81 -28.48
CA VAL A 93 2.10 6.66 -27.59
C VAL A 93 1.74 5.39 -28.37
N SER A 94 0.66 5.45 -29.15
CA SER A 94 0.30 4.35 -30.05
C SER A 94 1.28 4.18 -31.21
N ALA A 95 1.99 5.24 -31.60
CA ALA A 95 3.01 5.13 -32.64
C ALA A 95 4.20 4.23 -32.23
N PHE A 96 4.52 4.14 -30.93
CA PHE A 96 5.57 3.24 -30.43
C PHE A 96 5.27 1.76 -30.67
N ASP A 97 3.99 1.36 -30.74
CA ASP A 97 3.61 -0.04 -31.02
C ASP A 97 4.11 -0.51 -32.40
N TYR A 98 4.21 0.41 -33.37
CA TYR A 98 4.76 0.12 -34.71
C TYR A 98 6.28 0.05 -34.76
N CYS A 99 6.93 0.46 -33.67
CA CYS A 99 8.37 0.45 -33.50
C CYS A 99 8.87 -0.76 -32.70
N LEU A 100 7.98 -1.55 -32.09
CA LEU A 100 8.36 -2.72 -31.29
C LEU A 100 9.15 -3.76 -32.09
N HIS A 101 10.18 -4.33 -31.47
CA HIS A 101 10.96 -5.43 -32.01
C HIS A 101 10.59 -6.74 -31.30
N GLY A 102 9.70 -7.52 -31.91
CA GLY A 102 9.20 -8.77 -31.35
C GLY A 102 7.78 -8.66 -30.78
N ARG A 103 7.31 -9.73 -30.13
CA ARG A 103 5.96 -9.84 -29.56
C ARG A 103 5.93 -9.93 -28.02
N GLY A 104 7.08 -9.78 -27.37
CA GLY A 104 7.23 -9.87 -25.90
C GLY A 104 7.92 -8.64 -25.32
N GLY A 105 7.93 -8.52 -24.00
CA GLY A 105 8.46 -7.36 -23.27
C GLY A 105 7.36 -6.45 -22.71
N ALA A 106 7.76 -5.43 -21.95
CA ALA A 106 6.85 -4.45 -21.38
C ALA A 106 6.40 -3.42 -22.44
N ALA A 107 5.27 -2.76 -22.18
CA ALA A 107 4.82 -1.64 -23.01
C ALA A 107 5.80 -0.45 -22.87
N PRO A 108 6.15 0.24 -23.97
CA PRO A 108 6.99 1.45 -23.92
C PRO A 108 6.40 2.50 -22.96
N SER A 109 7.25 3.14 -22.15
CA SER A 109 6.84 4.29 -21.35
C SER A 109 6.74 5.54 -22.24
N ILE A 110 6.10 6.59 -21.73
CA ILE A 110 6.03 7.84 -22.50
C ILE A 110 7.38 8.53 -22.65
N ASP A 111 8.29 8.31 -21.69
CA ASP A 111 9.67 8.79 -21.73
C ASP A 111 10.53 8.07 -22.76
N THR A 112 10.04 7.01 -23.43
CA THR A 112 10.78 6.27 -24.47
C THR A 112 11.38 7.20 -25.53
N ALA A 113 10.72 8.31 -25.86
CA ALA A 113 11.23 9.29 -26.81
C ALA A 113 12.60 9.87 -26.39
N MET A 114 12.78 10.31 -25.14
CA MET A 114 14.07 10.88 -24.73
C MET A 114 15.19 9.83 -24.77
N HIS A 115 14.87 8.60 -24.39
CA HIS A 115 15.81 7.49 -24.45
C HIS A 115 16.21 7.12 -25.89
N ALA A 116 15.32 7.30 -26.87
CA ALA A 116 15.58 6.98 -28.28
C ALA A 116 16.27 8.12 -29.04
N LEU A 117 15.86 9.37 -28.77
CA LEU A 117 16.20 10.53 -29.57
C LEU A 117 17.52 11.20 -29.17
N VAL A 118 17.92 11.10 -27.90
CA VAL A 118 19.24 11.56 -27.45
C VAL A 118 20.33 10.67 -28.06
N GLU A 119 21.27 11.28 -28.78
CA GLU A 119 22.39 10.57 -29.42
C GLU A 119 23.49 10.22 -28.39
N ALA A 120 23.22 9.16 -27.62
CA ALA A 120 24.14 8.50 -26.69
C ALA A 120 23.74 7.02 -26.54
N ALA A 121 24.70 6.11 -26.32
CA ALA A 121 24.41 4.68 -26.21
C ALA A 121 23.54 4.35 -24.98
N HIS A 122 23.79 5.00 -23.85
CA HIS A 122 23.03 4.81 -22.61
C HIS A 122 22.41 6.12 -22.13
N VAL A 123 21.19 6.03 -21.60
CA VAL A 123 20.44 7.17 -21.05
C VAL A 123 19.71 6.72 -19.79
N ASP A 124 19.84 7.51 -18.73
CA ASP A 124 19.12 7.36 -17.48
C ASP A 124 18.29 8.62 -17.23
N HIS A 125 16.99 8.46 -17.01
CA HIS A 125 16.10 9.50 -16.52
C HIS A 125 15.72 9.15 -15.08
N LEU A 126 15.98 10.05 -14.13
CA LEU A 126 15.87 9.78 -12.71
C LEU A 126 15.15 10.92 -11.98
N HIS A 127 14.62 10.61 -10.81
CA HIS A 127 13.83 11.52 -9.97
C HIS A 127 14.46 11.74 -8.57
N PRO A 128 15.71 12.20 -8.46
CA PRO A 128 16.35 12.46 -7.17
C PRO A 128 15.77 13.73 -6.52
N ASP A 129 15.55 13.72 -5.21
CA ASP A 129 15.04 14.89 -4.46
C ASP A 129 15.89 16.15 -4.72
N SER A 130 17.22 16.00 -4.81
CA SER A 130 18.15 17.11 -5.05
C SER A 130 18.04 17.73 -6.45
N GLY A 131 17.87 16.89 -7.48
CA GLY A 131 17.67 17.36 -8.84
C GLY A 131 16.30 18.02 -9.01
N ILE A 132 15.26 17.43 -8.41
CA ILE A 132 13.90 18.01 -8.46
C ILE A 132 13.83 19.31 -7.65
N ALA A 133 14.58 19.46 -6.56
CA ALA A 133 14.67 20.72 -5.83
C ALA A 133 15.15 21.87 -6.72
N LEU A 134 16.17 21.65 -7.55
CA LEU A 134 16.60 22.64 -8.54
C LEU A 134 15.53 22.85 -9.63
N ALA A 135 14.90 21.77 -10.09
CA ALA A 135 13.86 21.80 -11.11
C ALA A 135 12.59 22.55 -10.68
N CYS A 136 12.27 22.55 -9.39
CA CYS A 136 11.10 23.19 -8.78
C CYS A 136 11.46 24.46 -8.01
N SER A 137 12.67 25.01 -8.22
CA SER A 137 13.05 26.33 -7.72
C SER A 137 12.60 27.41 -8.71
N ALA A 138 12.11 28.55 -8.21
CA ALA A 138 11.71 29.69 -9.03
C ALA A 138 12.82 30.13 -10.02
N ASP A 139 14.08 30.04 -9.60
CA ASP A 139 15.27 30.39 -10.39
C ASP A 139 16.03 29.15 -10.93
N GLY A 140 15.33 28.03 -11.19
CA GLY A 140 15.94 26.73 -11.48
C GLY A 140 16.97 26.71 -12.62
N GLU A 141 16.75 27.47 -13.70
CA GLU A 141 17.70 27.60 -14.80
C GLU A 141 19.04 28.20 -14.35
N LYS A 142 18.97 29.31 -13.59
CA LYS A 142 20.14 29.99 -13.05
C LYS A 142 20.89 29.10 -12.07
N LEU A 143 20.16 28.46 -11.14
CA LEU A 143 20.74 27.56 -10.14
C LEU A 143 21.41 26.34 -10.79
N THR A 144 20.84 25.81 -11.87
CA THR A 144 21.45 24.72 -12.65
C THR A 144 22.80 25.16 -13.24
N ALA A 145 22.87 26.36 -13.81
CA ALA A 145 24.11 26.91 -14.34
C ALA A 145 25.16 27.17 -13.24
N GLU A 146 24.75 27.63 -12.06
CA GLU A 146 25.65 27.83 -10.91
C GLU A 146 26.17 26.50 -10.35
N CYS A 147 25.31 25.48 -10.27
CA CYS A 147 25.64 24.16 -9.72
C CYS A 147 26.56 23.35 -10.65
N PHE A 148 26.30 23.36 -11.96
CA PHE A 148 26.94 22.44 -12.91
C PHE A 148 27.78 23.10 -14.00
N GLY A 149 27.70 24.43 -14.14
CA GLY A 149 28.28 25.15 -15.27
C GLY A 149 27.72 24.64 -16.60
N ALA A 150 28.58 24.48 -17.62
CA ALA A 150 28.17 24.03 -18.95
C ALA A 150 27.97 22.51 -19.08
N LYS A 151 28.27 21.71 -18.04
CA LYS A 151 28.20 20.24 -18.09
C LYS A 151 26.78 19.67 -17.98
N VAL A 152 25.86 20.40 -17.36
CA VAL A 152 24.45 20.04 -17.27
C VAL A 152 23.64 21.23 -17.74
N ALA A 153 22.76 21.02 -18.71
CA ALA A 153 21.92 22.07 -19.24
C ALA A 153 20.53 22.08 -18.58
N TRP A 154 19.80 23.18 -18.73
CA TRP A 154 18.42 23.32 -18.29
C TRP A 154 17.47 23.12 -19.47
N VAL A 155 16.41 22.36 -19.25
CA VAL A 155 15.24 22.30 -20.13
C VAL A 155 14.04 22.75 -19.30
N GLY A 156 13.35 23.80 -19.76
CA GLY A 156 12.13 24.29 -19.08
C GLY A 156 11.03 23.23 -19.02
N TRP A 157 9.98 23.48 -18.22
CA TRP A 157 8.86 22.56 -18.09
C TRP A 157 8.30 22.16 -19.46
N ARG A 158 8.26 20.85 -19.69
CA ARG A 158 7.54 20.21 -20.80
C ARG A 158 6.83 18.99 -20.24
N ARG A 159 5.59 18.78 -20.68
CA ARG A 159 4.88 17.53 -20.43
C ARG A 159 5.73 16.36 -20.93
N PRO A 160 5.85 15.25 -20.16
CA PRO A 160 6.57 14.07 -20.61
C PRO A 160 6.01 13.55 -21.94
N GLY A 161 6.91 13.27 -22.90
CA GLY A 161 6.56 12.76 -24.22
C GLY A 161 7.56 13.07 -25.33
N PHE A 162 7.07 13.02 -26.57
CA PHE A 162 7.90 13.10 -27.77
C PHE A 162 8.57 14.47 -27.94
N GLN A 163 7.89 15.58 -27.62
CA GLN A 163 8.50 16.91 -27.71
C GLN A 163 9.64 17.08 -26.72
N LEU A 164 9.47 16.60 -25.48
CA LEU A 164 10.53 16.61 -24.49
C LEU A 164 11.77 15.84 -24.99
N GLY A 165 11.56 14.68 -25.62
CA GLY A 165 12.65 13.93 -26.25
C GLY A 165 13.38 14.69 -27.36
N LEU A 166 12.65 15.47 -28.18
CA LEU A 166 13.24 16.34 -29.20
C LEU A 166 14.06 17.48 -28.57
N ASP A 167 13.54 18.12 -27.53
CA ASP A 167 14.21 19.24 -26.87
C ASP A 167 15.52 18.81 -26.21
N ILE A 168 15.53 17.67 -25.51
CA ILE A 168 16.76 17.13 -24.88
C ILE A 168 17.78 16.71 -25.96
N ALA A 169 17.31 16.11 -27.06
CA ALA A 169 18.19 15.75 -28.18
C ALA A 169 18.87 16.99 -28.80
N ALA A 170 18.13 18.08 -29.00
CA ALA A 170 18.67 19.34 -29.49
C ALA A 170 19.71 19.94 -28.53
N VAL A 171 19.51 19.81 -27.22
CA VAL A 171 20.50 20.23 -26.21
C VAL A 171 21.79 19.42 -26.32
N LYS A 172 21.72 18.10 -26.46
CA LYS A 172 22.91 17.25 -26.63
C LYS A 172 23.66 17.59 -27.92
N GLU A 173 22.96 17.84 -29.02
CA GLU A 173 23.56 18.24 -30.30
C GLU A 173 24.28 19.60 -30.18
N ALA A 174 23.64 20.58 -29.54
CA ALA A 174 24.21 21.92 -29.38
C ALA A 174 25.33 22.00 -28.32
N ASN A 175 25.37 21.06 -27.37
CA ASN A 175 26.33 21.00 -26.27
C ASN A 175 26.93 19.59 -26.15
N PRO A 176 27.92 19.23 -26.99
CA PRO A 176 28.51 17.89 -27.00
C PRO A 176 29.15 17.49 -25.66
N GLN A 177 29.68 18.47 -24.91
CA GLN A 177 30.29 18.28 -23.59
C GLN A 177 29.29 18.10 -22.45
N ALA A 178 27.99 18.31 -22.69
CA ALA A 178 26.98 18.05 -21.69
C ALA A 178 26.89 16.53 -21.42
N VAL A 179 26.71 16.21 -20.14
CA VAL A 179 26.52 14.84 -19.62
C VAL A 179 25.08 14.58 -19.19
N GLY A 180 24.25 15.64 -19.15
CA GLY A 180 22.86 15.54 -18.75
C GLY A 180 22.10 16.87 -18.82
N VAL A 181 20.84 16.83 -18.40
CA VAL A 181 19.96 17.98 -18.21
C VAL A 181 19.20 17.91 -16.88
N ILE A 182 18.89 19.08 -16.32
CA ILE A 182 17.79 19.25 -15.36
C ILE A 182 16.53 19.61 -16.14
N LEU A 183 15.44 18.90 -15.88
CA LEU A 183 14.12 19.11 -16.47
C LEU A 183 13.26 19.88 -15.48
N GLY A 184 12.99 21.16 -15.75
CA GLY A 184 12.18 22.01 -14.88
C GLY A 184 10.83 21.38 -14.55
N GLY A 185 10.48 21.33 -13.28
CA GLY A 185 9.27 20.67 -12.76
C GLY A 185 9.22 19.14 -12.86
N HIS A 186 10.31 18.45 -13.22
CA HIS A 186 10.27 17.01 -13.45
C HIS A 186 11.39 16.20 -12.76
N GLY A 187 12.64 16.30 -13.21
CA GLY A 187 13.70 15.39 -12.79
C GLY A 187 15.01 15.64 -13.53
N ILE A 188 15.87 14.63 -13.61
CA ILE A 188 17.15 14.72 -14.32
C ILE A 188 17.23 13.68 -15.44
N THR A 189 18.00 13.99 -16.48
CA THR A 189 18.38 12.99 -17.48
C THR A 189 19.89 13.04 -17.68
N ALA A 190 20.56 11.90 -17.54
CA ALA A 190 21.98 11.72 -17.74
C ALA A 190 22.23 10.73 -18.89
N TRP A 191 23.38 10.81 -19.54
CA TRP A 191 23.76 9.92 -20.63
C TRP A 191 25.25 9.60 -20.63
N GLY A 192 25.62 8.53 -21.33
CA GLY A 192 27.00 8.10 -21.51
C GLY A 192 27.17 7.11 -22.66
N GLU A 193 28.41 6.90 -23.09
CA GLU A 193 28.75 5.94 -24.16
C GLU A 193 28.84 4.50 -23.63
N THR A 194 29.06 4.33 -22.34
CA THR A 194 29.01 3.02 -21.66
C THR A 194 28.06 3.03 -20.48
N SER A 195 27.68 1.84 -20.01
CA SER A 195 26.80 1.72 -18.83
C SER A 195 27.43 2.35 -17.58
N GLU A 196 28.74 2.14 -17.38
CA GLU A 196 29.51 2.69 -16.27
C GLU A 196 29.62 4.22 -16.34
N GLU A 197 29.82 4.78 -17.54
CA GLU A 197 29.89 6.23 -17.72
C GLU A 197 28.54 6.89 -17.45
N CYS A 198 27.43 6.30 -17.94
CA CYS A 198 26.09 6.81 -17.70
C CYS A 198 25.75 6.79 -16.20
N GLU A 199 26.09 5.70 -15.50
CA GLU A 199 25.93 5.59 -14.04
C GLU A 199 26.75 6.66 -13.30
N HIS A 200 28.02 6.83 -13.68
CA HIS A 200 28.88 7.84 -13.07
C HIS A 200 28.33 9.26 -13.31
N ASN A 201 27.91 9.59 -14.52
CA ASN A 201 27.34 10.91 -14.83
C ASN A 201 26.06 11.17 -14.04
N ALA A 202 25.15 10.19 -13.98
CA ALA A 202 23.92 10.29 -13.20
C ALA A 202 24.20 10.53 -11.71
N LEU A 203 25.06 9.71 -11.10
CA LEU A 203 25.42 9.85 -9.69
C LEU A 203 26.20 11.14 -9.42
N TRP A 204 27.09 11.55 -10.31
CA TRP A 204 27.79 12.83 -10.20
C TRP A 204 26.80 14.00 -10.19
N MET A 205 25.80 13.99 -11.08
CA MET A 205 24.75 15.02 -11.11
C MET A 205 23.99 15.08 -9.78
N ILE A 206 23.55 13.93 -9.28
CA ILE A 206 22.81 13.81 -8.01
C ILE A 206 23.62 14.36 -6.83
N ARG A 207 24.86 13.87 -6.67
CA ARG A 207 25.73 14.23 -5.54
C ARG A 207 26.15 15.70 -5.60
N THR A 208 26.42 16.24 -6.79
CA THR A 208 26.75 17.65 -6.97
C THR A 208 25.58 18.55 -6.59
N ALA A 209 24.35 18.20 -6.97
CA ALA A 209 23.15 18.92 -6.52
C ALA A 209 22.96 18.83 -4.99
N GLU A 210 23.13 17.65 -4.39
CA GLU A 210 23.05 17.47 -2.93
C GLU A 210 24.05 18.39 -2.21
N THR A 211 25.32 18.39 -2.64
CA THR A 211 26.36 19.26 -2.06
C THR A 211 26.03 20.73 -2.26
N PHE A 212 25.58 21.14 -3.45
CA PHE A 212 25.20 22.52 -3.73
C PHE A 212 24.07 23.00 -2.81
N LEU A 213 23.00 22.20 -2.66
CA LEU A 213 21.88 22.53 -1.77
C LEU A 213 22.32 22.61 -0.30
N GLN A 214 23.24 21.75 0.13
CA GLN A 214 23.76 21.75 1.50
C GLN A 214 24.67 22.96 1.78
N GLU A 215 25.52 23.35 0.83
CA GLU A 215 26.51 24.41 1.01
C GLU A 215 25.94 25.82 0.77
N GLN A 216 25.03 25.96 -0.18
CA GLN A 216 24.41 27.26 -0.55
C GLN A 216 23.06 27.48 0.15
N GLY A 217 22.52 26.45 0.80
CA GLY A 217 21.20 26.49 1.42
C GLY A 217 21.14 27.34 2.69
N ARG A 218 20.03 28.07 2.87
CA ARG A 218 19.71 28.73 4.14
C ARG A 218 19.40 27.70 5.24
N THR A 219 19.72 28.03 6.49
CA THR A 219 19.60 27.14 7.66
C THR A 219 18.17 26.72 8.00
N GLU A 220 17.18 27.59 7.76
CA GLU A 220 15.77 27.32 8.05
C GLU A 220 14.92 27.46 6.78
N PRO A 221 14.98 26.49 5.85
CA PRO A 221 14.29 26.58 4.57
C PRO A 221 12.77 26.71 4.71
N PHE A 222 12.17 26.10 5.73
CA PHE A 222 10.74 26.20 6.03
C PHE A 222 10.37 27.33 7.01
N GLY A 223 11.32 28.23 7.30
CA GLY A 223 11.16 29.27 8.31
C GLY A 223 11.37 28.75 9.74
N PRO A 224 11.18 29.63 10.74
CA PRO A 224 11.37 29.29 12.14
C PRO A 224 10.36 28.24 12.62
N VAL A 225 10.65 27.65 13.77
CA VAL A 225 9.70 26.76 14.48
C VAL A 225 8.44 27.55 14.85
N TRP A 226 7.28 27.03 14.45
CA TRP A 226 5.98 27.53 14.84
C TRP A 226 5.62 26.97 16.21
N ARG A 227 5.77 27.81 17.24
CA ARG A 227 5.42 27.49 18.62
C ARG A 227 4.01 26.89 18.75
N GLY A 228 3.90 25.77 19.43
CA GLY A 228 2.67 25.00 19.61
C GLY A 228 2.42 23.94 18.53
N ARG A 229 3.32 23.76 17.56
CA ARG A 229 3.25 22.72 16.51
C ARG A 229 4.43 21.76 16.52
N GLU A 230 5.31 21.87 17.51
CA GLU A 230 6.47 21.03 17.67
C GLU A 230 6.08 19.54 17.75
N PRO A 231 6.96 18.62 17.32
CA PRO A 231 6.72 17.19 17.45
C PRO A 231 6.45 16.82 18.90
N LEU A 232 5.32 16.15 19.15
CA LEU A 232 5.05 15.59 20.47
C LEU A 232 6.02 14.44 20.77
N ALA A 233 6.19 14.11 22.05
CA ALA A 233 6.92 12.92 22.47
C ALA A 233 6.36 11.66 21.76
N GLU A 234 7.23 10.71 21.41
CA GLU A 234 6.85 9.56 20.58
C GLU A 234 5.62 8.81 21.08
N GLU A 235 5.53 8.54 22.38
CA GLU A 235 4.40 7.84 22.97
C GLU A 235 3.08 8.61 22.79
N GLN A 236 3.09 9.92 23.07
CA GLN A 236 1.94 10.81 22.92
C GLN A 236 1.52 10.92 21.46
N ARG A 237 2.50 11.11 20.58
CA ARG A 237 2.32 11.18 19.13
C ARG A 237 1.66 9.91 18.58
N ARG A 238 2.21 8.73 18.86
CA ARG A 238 1.67 7.45 18.38
C ARG A 238 0.33 7.10 19.04
N GLY A 239 0.12 7.52 20.29
CA GLY A 239 -1.18 7.44 20.96
C GLY A 239 -2.26 8.26 20.26
N ARG A 240 -1.97 9.54 19.96
CA ARG A 240 -2.87 10.42 19.21
C ARG A 240 -3.11 9.94 17.79
N ALA A 241 -2.06 9.48 17.11
CA ALA A 241 -2.19 8.93 15.77
C ALA A 241 -3.16 7.75 15.74
N ALA A 242 -3.06 6.83 16.70
CA ALA A 242 -3.96 5.70 16.79
C ALA A 242 -5.41 6.09 17.14
N ALA A 243 -5.60 7.14 17.94
CA ALA A 243 -6.93 7.65 18.26
C ALA A 243 -7.61 8.33 17.05
N LEU A 244 -6.84 9.04 16.22
CA LEU A 244 -7.35 9.78 15.06
C LEU A 244 -7.45 8.92 13.79
N ALA A 245 -6.59 7.90 13.63
CA ALA A 245 -6.48 7.10 12.40
C ALA A 245 -7.83 6.53 11.91
N PRO A 246 -8.69 5.91 12.76
CA PRO A 246 -9.98 5.40 12.29
C PRO A 246 -10.87 6.48 11.69
N LEU A 247 -10.94 7.66 12.33
CA LEU A 247 -11.70 8.79 11.82
C LEU A 247 -11.12 9.30 10.51
N ILE A 248 -9.81 9.55 10.45
CA ILE A 248 -9.14 10.06 9.25
C ILE A 248 -9.34 9.10 8.08
N ARG A 249 -9.20 7.78 8.31
CA ARG A 249 -9.49 6.75 7.31
C ARG A 249 -10.94 6.79 6.85
N GLY A 250 -11.88 6.94 7.78
CA GLY A 250 -13.31 7.10 7.47
C GLY A 250 -13.57 8.27 6.53
N LEU A 251 -12.97 9.44 6.81
CA LEU A 251 -13.05 10.62 5.96
C LEU A 251 -12.45 10.37 4.57
N ALA A 252 -11.23 9.81 4.51
CA ALA A 252 -10.56 9.44 3.27
C ALA A 252 -11.23 8.29 2.50
N SER A 253 -12.30 7.69 3.04
CA SER A 253 -13.04 6.58 2.45
C SER A 253 -14.48 6.96 2.03
N THR A 254 -14.79 8.25 1.91
CA THR A 254 -16.16 8.72 1.63
C THR A 254 -16.64 8.32 0.23
N ASP A 255 -15.79 8.44 -0.79
CA ASP A 255 -16.12 8.07 -2.16
C ASP A 255 -15.89 6.57 -2.42
N ARG A 256 -14.84 6.01 -1.81
CA ARG A 256 -14.50 4.59 -1.90
C ARG A 256 -13.71 4.14 -0.68
N PRO A 257 -13.87 2.90 -0.19
CA PRO A 257 -13.03 2.36 0.88
C PRO A 257 -11.53 2.43 0.56
N GLN A 258 -10.71 2.79 1.54
CA GLN A 258 -9.25 2.86 1.42
C GLN A 258 -8.53 2.19 2.61
N VAL A 259 -7.26 1.85 2.43
CA VAL A 259 -6.33 1.41 3.50
C VAL A 259 -5.38 2.56 3.83
N GLY A 260 -5.00 2.68 5.10
CA GLY A 260 -4.08 3.72 5.57
C GLY A 260 -2.63 3.27 5.77
N HIS A 261 -1.73 4.24 5.78
CA HIS A 261 -0.36 4.15 6.28
C HIS A 261 -0.10 5.37 7.16
N PHE A 262 0.65 5.18 8.26
CA PHE A 262 1.07 6.25 9.15
C PHE A 262 2.60 6.32 9.20
N THR A 263 3.14 7.53 9.11
CA THR A 263 4.55 7.81 9.32
C THR A 263 4.74 9.06 10.17
N ASP A 264 5.69 8.98 11.09
CA ASP A 264 6.18 10.07 11.93
C ASP A 264 7.68 10.31 11.68
N ALA A 265 8.12 10.11 10.45
CA ALA A 265 9.50 10.37 10.03
C ALA A 265 9.92 11.81 10.34
N GLU A 266 11.18 12.00 10.73
CA GLU A 266 11.74 13.29 11.12
C GLU A 266 11.54 14.40 10.06
N PRO A 267 11.73 14.19 8.74
CA PRO A 267 11.48 15.22 7.74
C PRO A 267 10.03 15.72 7.73
N VAL A 268 9.06 14.83 7.99
CA VAL A 268 7.63 15.15 8.08
C VAL A 268 7.38 15.96 9.35
N LEU A 269 7.90 15.52 10.49
CA LEU A 269 7.72 16.19 11.77
C LEU A 269 8.35 17.59 11.78
N ASP A 270 9.55 17.73 11.23
CA ASP A 270 10.19 19.04 11.06
C ASP A 270 9.34 19.92 10.15
N PHE A 271 8.91 19.45 8.97
CA PHE A 271 8.05 20.22 8.07
C PHE A 271 6.80 20.76 8.79
N LEU A 272 6.04 19.90 9.49
CA LEU A 272 4.81 20.30 10.18
C LEU A 272 5.01 21.27 11.34
N SER A 273 6.24 21.35 11.87
CA SER A 273 6.57 22.25 12.97
C SER A 273 6.96 23.66 12.53
N ARG A 274 6.98 23.96 11.22
CA ARG A 274 7.58 25.18 10.66
C ARG A 274 6.54 26.17 10.15
N THR A 275 6.85 27.46 10.13
CA THR A 275 5.86 28.50 9.75
C THR A 275 5.41 28.44 8.29
N GLU A 276 6.27 27.97 7.37
CA GLU A 276 5.95 27.94 5.94
C GLU A 276 5.17 26.69 5.49
N HIS A 277 4.98 25.69 6.37
CA HIS A 277 4.33 24.43 5.98
C HIS A 277 2.91 24.59 5.41
N PRO A 278 2.04 25.53 5.86
CA PRO A 278 0.70 25.67 5.28
C PRO A 278 0.76 26.17 3.85
N ARG A 279 1.62 27.15 3.56
CA ARG A 279 1.84 27.66 2.20
C ARG A 279 2.37 26.53 1.31
N LEU A 280 3.42 25.85 1.74
CA LEU A 280 4.06 24.80 0.95
C LEU A 280 3.15 23.59 0.73
N ALA A 281 2.39 23.18 1.73
CA ALA A 281 1.38 22.13 1.59
C ALA A 281 0.29 22.52 0.57
N SER A 282 -0.17 23.78 0.59
CA SER A 282 -1.19 24.26 -0.37
C SER A 282 -0.69 24.26 -1.83
N LEU A 283 0.62 24.46 -2.04
CA LEU A 283 1.23 24.39 -3.37
C LEU A 283 1.30 22.97 -3.94
N GLY A 284 1.22 21.94 -3.07
CA GLY A 284 1.19 20.55 -3.50
C GLY A 284 2.55 19.98 -3.89
N THR A 285 2.53 18.81 -4.51
CA THR A 285 3.74 18.04 -4.82
C THR A 285 4.52 18.54 -6.03
N SER A 286 5.73 18.00 -6.23
CA SER A 286 6.76 18.61 -7.05
C SER A 286 6.91 18.06 -8.46
N CYS A 287 6.56 16.79 -8.72
CA CYS A 287 6.70 16.20 -10.05
C CYS A 287 5.45 15.43 -10.52
N PRO A 288 5.34 15.13 -11.83
CA PRO A 288 4.20 14.45 -12.43
C PRO A 288 3.78 13.14 -11.74
N ASP A 289 4.76 12.32 -11.37
CA ASP A 289 4.51 11.03 -10.71
C ASP A 289 3.87 11.19 -9.33
N HIS A 290 4.14 12.30 -8.64
CA HIS A 290 3.58 12.57 -7.32
C HIS A 290 2.08 12.86 -7.38
N PHE A 291 1.63 13.63 -8.36
CA PHE A 291 0.21 14.01 -8.49
C PHE A 291 -0.70 12.80 -8.66
N LEU A 292 -0.23 11.78 -9.39
CA LEU A 292 -0.97 10.53 -9.62
C LEU A 292 -1.18 9.71 -8.33
N ARG A 293 -0.42 9.99 -7.26
CA ARG A 293 -0.41 9.20 -6.02
C ARG A 293 -0.85 9.98 -4.80
N THR A 294 -0.66 11.29 -4.79
CA THR A 294 -0.86 12.15 -3.61
C THR A 294 -1.98 13.17 -3.78
N LYS A 295 -2.59 13.24 -4.98
CA LYS A 295 -3.47 14.34 -5.42
C LYS A 295 -2.73 15.68 -5.47
N VAL A 296 -3.47 16.74 -5.76
CA VAL A 296 -2.93 18.09 -5.92
C VAL A 296 -2.34 18.64 -4.63
N SER A 297 -3.00 18.43 -3.48
CA SER A 297 -2.56 18.92 -2.17
C SER A 297 -3.10 18.03 -1.04
N PRO A 298 -2.43 18.01 0.14
CA PRO A 298 -2.89 17.29 1.30
C PRO A 298 -4.01 18.06 2.05
N LEU A 299 -4.74 17.35 2.90
CA LEU A 299 -5.52 17.97 3.98
C LEU A 299 -4.60 18.23 5.18
N VAL A 300 -4.63 19.42 5.77
CA VAL A 300 -3.77 19.79 6.92
C VAL A 300 -4.62 20.16 8.11
N LEU A 301 -4.43 19.49 9.25
CA LEU A 301 -5.03 19.92 10.51
C LEU A 301 -4.41 21.26 10.93
N ASP A 302 -5.26 22.27 11.12
CA ASP A 302 -4.87 23.65 11.38
C ASP A 302 -4.88 24.02 12.86
N LEU A 303 -4.85 23.04 13.77
CA LEU A 303 -4.80 23.24 15.22
C LEU A 303 -3.40 23.04 15.82
N PRO A 304 -3.14 23.56 17.04
CA PRO A 304 -1.95 23.21 17.82
C PRO A 304 -1.77 21.71 18.05
N ALA A 305 -0.52 21.27 18.16
CA ALA A 305 -0.11 19.88 18.30
C ALA A 305 -0.76 19.16 19.50
N ASP A 306 -1.04 19.88 20.58
CA ASP A 306 -1.58 19.37 21.85
C ASP A 306 -3.09 19.59 22.02
N SER A 307 -3.79 20.07 20.98
CA SER A 307 -5.25 20.29 21.02
C SER A 307 -6.01 19.03 21.44
N PRO A 308 -7.13 19.15 22.18
CA PRO A 308 -7.96 18.01 22.57
C PRO A 308 -8.38 17.14 21.38
N LEU A 309 -8.45 15.82 21.57
CA LEU A 309 -8.73 14.86 20.48
C LEU A 309 -10.12 15.04 19.87
N ASP A 310 -11.10 15.42 20.66
CA ASP A 310 -12.47 15.72 20.23
C ASP A 310 -12.55 17.00 19.39
N GLU A 311 -11.80 18.04 19.78
CA GLU A 311 -11.66 19.26 18.97
C GLU A 311 -10.94 18.97 17.64
N ALA A 312 -9.84 18.21 17.68
CA ALA A 312 -9.13 17.79 16.47
C ALA A 312 -10.03 16.95 15.54
N ALA A 313 -10.81 16.03 16.10
CA ALA A 313 -11.76 15.21 15.35
C ALA A 313 -12.89 16.04 14.72
N ALA A 314 -13.42 17.03 15.44
CA ALA A 314 -14.42 17.95 14.90
C ALA A 314 -13.84 18.78 13.75
N ARG A 315 -12.67 19.38 13.96
CA ARG A 315 -12.02 20.22 12.95
C ARG A 315 -11.61 19.44 11.70
N LEU A 316 -11.16 18.19 11.84
CA LEU A 316 -10.88 17.31 10.70
C LEU A 316 -12.12 17.07 9.80
N LYS A 317 -13.32 16.97 10.38
CA LYS A 317 -14.56 16.80 9.61
C LYS A 317 -14.93 18.06 8.83
N GLU A 318 -14.73 19.22 9.42
CA GLU A 318 -14.93 20.52 8.77
C GLU A 318 -13.94 20.70 7.61
N LEU A 319 -12.64 20.55 7.89
CA LEU A 319 -11.56 20.62 6.90
C LEU A 319 -11.76 19.62 5.76
N HIS A 320 -12.29 18.43 6.04
CA HIS A 320 -12.60 17.44 5.01
C HIS A 320 -13.72 17.93 4.08
N THR A 321 -14.72 18.62 4.61
CA THR A 321 -15.79 19.22 3.80
C THR A 321 -15.22 20.33 2.92
N GLU A 322 -14.43 21.24 3.51
CA GLU A 322 -13.74 22.32 2.81
C GLU A 322 -12.81 21.78 1.70
N TYR A 323 -12.03 20.74 2.00
CA TYR A 323 -11.12 20.08 1.05
C TYR A 323 -11.89 19.52 -0.16
N ARG A 324 -13.02 18.85 0.08
CA ARG A 324 -13.82 18.26 -1.00
C ARG A 324 -14.44 19.33 -1.91
N GLU A 325 -14.88 20.44 -1.32
CA GLU A 325 -15.39 21.59 -2.09
C GLU A 325 -14.28 22.25 -2.93
N ALA A 326 -13.11 22.48 -2.33
CA ALA A 326 -11.95 23.03 -3.03
C ALA A 326 -11.49 22.12 -4.17
N TYR A 327 -11.43 20.80 -3.94
CA TYR A 327 -11.03 19.84 -4.98
C TYR A 327 -12.05 19.78 -6.12
N ARG A 328 -13.36 19.90 -5.83
CA ARG A 328 -14.39 20.00 -6.87
C ARG A 328 -14.24 21.28 -7.69
N ALA A 329 -14.01 22.43 -7.04
CA ALA A 329 -13.77 23.69 -7.73
C ALA A 329 -12.51 23.66 -8.61
N TYR A 330 -11.44 23.02 -8.12
CA TYR A 330 -10.24 22.75 -8.91
C TYR A 330 -10.55 21.92 -10.16
N TYR A 331 -11.34 20.84 -10.02
CA TYR A 331 -11.75 20.02 -11.16
C TYR A 331 -12.60 20.84 -12.16
N GLU A 332 -13.62 21.54 -11.69
CA GLU A 332 -14.55 22.30 -12.54
C GLU A 332 -13.88 23.46 -13.30
N SER A 333 -12.86 24.09 -12.70
CA SER A 333 -12.12 25.20 -13.33
C SER A 333 -11.16 24.75 -14.44
N HIS A 334 -10.74 23.50 -14.45
CA HIS A 334 -9.76 22.97 -15.41
C HIS A 334 -10.31 21.91 -16.36
N ALA A 335 -11.44 21.27 -16.01
CA ALA A 335 -12.06 20.26 -16.85
C ALA A 335 -12.56 20.84 -18.18
N THR A 336 -12.35 20.08 -19.25
CA THR A 336 -12.86 20.36 -20.59
C THR A 336 -13.94 19.34 -20.96
N PRO A 337 -14.73 19.55 -22.04
CA PRO A 337 -15.73 18.57 -22.48
C PRO A 337 -15.17 17.15 -22.75
N GLY A 338 -13.86 17.02 -22.99
CA GLY A 338 -13.19 15.73 -23.20
C GLY A 338 -12.53 15.14 -21.94
N SER A 339 -12.58 15.82 -20.80
CA SER A 339 -11.93 15.37 -19.57
C SER A 339 -12.65 14.16 -18.95
N PRO A 340 -11.92 13.17 -18.40
CA PRO A 340 -12.51 12.08 -17.62
C PRO A 340 -13.27 12.60 -16.40
N ALA A 341 -14.25 11.83 -15.92
CA ALA A 341 -15.00 12.17 -14.71
C ALA A 341 -14.09 12.27 -13.46
N MET A 342 -14.43 13.15 -12.52
CA MET A 342 -13.70 13.33 -11.27
C MET A 342 -13.57 12.00 -10.51
N ARG A 343 -12.34 11.62 -10.13
CA ARG A 343 -12.03 10.34 -9.47
C ARG A 343 -12.26 10.39 -7.94
N GLY A 344 -13.33 11.05 -7.51
CA GLY A 344 -13.60 11.34 -6.10
C GLY A 344 -12.76 12.49 -5.54
N ALA A 345 -13.21 13.08 -4.45
CA ALA A 345 -12.65 14.25 -3.79
C ALA A 345 -11.98 13.93 -2.43
N ASP A 346 -11.85 12.65 -2.06
CA ASP A 346 -11.18 12.26 -0.80
C ASP A 346 -9.68 12.61 -0.78
N PRO A 347 -9.11 13.06 0.35
CA PRO A 347 -7.69 13.34 0.46
C PRO A 347 -6.85 12.05 0.44
N ALA A 348 -5.76 12.05 -0.34
CA ALA A 348 -4.79 10.94 -0.32
C ALA A 348 -3.76 11.09 0.80
N ILE A 349 -3.48 12.32 1.23
CA ILE A 349 -2.52 12.68 2.28
C ILE A 349 -3.22 13.57 3.31
N VAL A 350 -3.05 13.23 4.58
CA VAL A 350 -3.53 14.03 5.72
C VAL A 350 -2.38 14.30 6.68
N LEU A 351 -2.14 15.57 6.96
CA LEU A 351 -1.04 16.07 7.79
C LEU A 351 -1.56 16.56 9.14
N VAL A 352 -0.96 16.08 10.23
CA VAL A 352 -1.38 16.39 11.60
C VAL A 352 -0.17 16.93 12.38
N PRO A 353 -0.08 18.26 12.63
CA PRO A 353 1.00 18.88 13.38
C PRO A 353 1.24 18.21 14.73
N GLY A 354 2.51 18.10 15.12
CA GLY A 354 2.93 17.36 16.32
C GLY A 354 2.77 15.83 16.25
N VAL A 355 2.07 15.30 15.23
CA VAL A 355 1.71 13.88 15.13
C VAL A 355 2.34 13.17 13.93
N GLY A 356 2.28 13.73 12.72
CA GLY A 356 2.85 13.11 11.52
C GLY A 356 1.89 13.09 10.33
N MET A 357 2.08 12.12 9.44
CA MET A 357 1.38 12.01 8.17
C MET A 357 0.62 10.68 8.05
N PHE A 358 -0.61 10.78 7.55
CA PHE A 358 -1.43 9.66 7.13
C PHE A 358 -1.58 9.68 5.63
N SER A 359 -1.41 8.53 4.99
CA SER A 359 -1.56 8.36 3.56
C SER A 359 -2.49 7.20 3.23
N PHE A 360 -3.23 7.29 2.14
CA PHE A 360 -4.29 6.35 1.82
C PHE A 360 -4.23 5.84 0.38
N GLY A 361 -4.73 4.63 0.18
CA GLY A 361 -4.74 3.98 -1.12
C GLY A 361 -5.66 2.77 -1.18
N LYS A 362 -5.82 2.20 -2.37
CA LYS A 362 -6.65 1.00 -2.63
C LYS A 362 -6.12 -0.28 -1.95
N ASP A 363 -4.86 -0.26 -1.55
CA ASP A 363 -4.17 -1.30 -0.81
C ASP A 363 -3.06 -0.65 0.04
N LYS A 364 -2.49 -1.42 0.97
CA LYS A 364 -1.46 -0.90 1.88
C LYS A 364 -0.20 -0.45 1.14
N GLN A 365 0.22 -1.16 0.10
CA GLN A 365 1.40 -0.77 -0.69
C GLN A 365 1.19 0.61 -1.32
N THR A 366 0.05 0.83 -1.97
CA THR A 366 -0.31 2.13 -2.57
C THR A 366 -0.39 3.22 -1.51
N ALA A 367 -0.98 2.94 -0.35
CA ALA A 367 -1.04 3.89 0.76
C ALA A 367 0.36 4.27 1.28
N ARG A 368 1.25 3.29 1.49
CA ARG A 368 2.64 3.53 1.88
C ARG A 368 3.39 4.36 0.84
N VAL A 369 3.31 3.94 -0.42
CA VAL A 369 3.98 4.60 -1.55
C VAL A 369 3.50 6.06 -1.70
N ALA A 370 2.21 6.35 -1.51
CA ALA A 370 1.71 7.73 -1.49
C ALA A 370 2.37 8.57 -0.38
N GLY A 371 2.57 8.00 0.81
CA GLY A 371 3.29 8.65 1.90
C GLY A 371 4.77 8.87 1.60
N GLU A 372 5.44 7.90 0.97
CA GLU A 372 6.83 8.03 0.52
C GLU A 372 6.98 9.15 -0.52
N PHE A 373 6.09 9.19 -1.52
CA PHE A 373 6.07 10.27 -2.51
C PHE A 373 5.87 11.64 -1.90
N TYR A 374 4.99 11.77 -0.90
CA TYR A 374 4.80 13.05 -0.23
C TYR A 374 6.00 13.42 0.67
N LEU A 375 6.69 12.44 1.25
CA LEU A 375 7.97 12.66 1.94
C LEU A 375 9.04 13.17 0.97
N ASN A 376 9.14 12.60 -0.23
CA ASN A 376 10.00 13.13 -1.30
C ASN A 376 9.62 14.57 -1.66
N ALA A 377 8.33 14.87 -1.79
CA ALA A 377 7.86 16.24 -2.03
C ALA A 377 8.30 17.20 -0.92
N ILE A 378 8.24 16.79 0.35
CA ILE A 378 8.78 17.59 1.48
C ILE A 378 10.29 17.83 1.31
N ASN A 379 11.07 16.82 0.95
CA ASN A 379 12.52 16.99 0.74
C ASN A 379 12.82 17.92 -0.43
N VAL A 380 12.05 17.83 -1.51
CA VAL A 380 12.14 18.74 -2.66
C VAL A 380 11.80 20.17 -2.26
N MET A 381 10.70 20.38 -1.55
CA MET A 381 10.33 21.69 -1.01
C MET A 381 11.45 22.24 -0.13
N ARG A 382 12.07 21.40 0.70
CA ARG A 382 13.20 21.78 1.57
C ARG A 382 14.38 22.26 0.74
N GLY A 383 14.77 21.50 -0.28
CA GLY A 383 15.89 21.85 -1.17
C GLY A 383 15.61 23.13 -1.95
N ALA A 384 14.44 23.26 -2.56
CA ALA A 384 14.07 24.44 -3.34
C ALA A 384 14.01 25.70 -2.46
N GLU A 385 13.39 25.60 -1.28
CA GLU A 385 13.36 26.69 -0.29
C GLU A 385 14.73 26.90 0.39
N ALA A 386 15.71 26.01 0.24
CA ALA A 386 17.04 26.26 0.78
C ALA A 386 17.80 27.30 -0.06
N VAL A 387 17.65 27.25 -1.39
CA VAL A 387 18.44 28.08 -2.33
C VAL A 387 17.62 29.14 -3.07
N SER A 388 16.29 29.02 -3.11
CA SER A 388 15.37 29.97 -3.74
C SER A 388 13.97 29.84 -3.07
N SER A 389 12.90 29.79 -3.86
CA SER A 389 11.53 29.52 -3.42
C SER A 389 10.95 28.36 -4.22
N TYR A 390 10.18 27.50 -3.56
CA TYR A 390 9.51 26.38 -4.20
C TYR A 390 8.40 26.88 -5.14
N ALA A 391 8.54 26.53 -6.41
CA ALA A 391 7.64 26.88 -7.50
C ALA A 391 7.32 25.60 -8.29
N PRO A 392 6.26 24.84 -7.91
CA PRO A 392 5.82 23.70 -8.70
C PRO A 392 5.20 24.17 -10.02
N ILE A 393 4.92 23.22 -10.91
CA ILE A 393 4.24 23.50 -12.18
C ILE A 393 2.86 24.12 -11.96
N GLU A 394 2.35 24.80 -12.99
CA GLU A 394 1.01 25.43 -12.99
C GLU A 394 -0.11 24.42 -12.71
N GLU A 395 -1.18 24.85 -12.03
CA GLU A 395 -2.31 23.97 -11.66
C GLU A 395 -2.98 23.31 -12.88
N SER A 396 -3.07 24.03 -13.99
CA SER A 396 -3.60 23.49 -15.25
C SER A 396 -2.78 22.31 -15.77
N GLU A 397 -1.46 22.32 -15.58
CA GLU A 397 -0.59 21.22 -15.96
C GLU A 397 -0.70 20.05 -14.97
N LYS A 398 -0.87 20.32 -13.67
CA LYS A 398 -1.21 19.29 -12.67
C LYS A 398 -2.49 18.55 -13.05
N PHE A 399 -3.52 19.28 -13.46
CA PHE A 399 -4.80 18.72 -13.88
C PHE A 399 -4.64 17.81 -15.11
N ARG A 400 -3.89 18.27 -16.12
CA ARG A 400 -3.63 17.49 -17.34
C ARG A 400 -2.88 16.18 -17.06
N ILE A 401 -2.03 16.15 -16.04
CA ILE A 401 -1.33 14.94 -15.60
C ILE A 401 -2.28 14.02 -14.82
N GLU A 402 -3.01 14.56 -13.84
CA GLU A 402 -3.91 13.76 -12.99
C GLU A 402 -5.02 13.08 -13.81
N TYR A 403 -5.59 13.80 -14.78
CA TYR A 403 -6.68 13.36 -15.65
C TYR A 403 -6.23 12.92 -17.04
N TRP A 404 -4.97 12.52 -17.17
CA TRP A 404 -4.40 12.07 -18.44
C TRP A 404 -5.09 10.80 -18.96
N GLU A 405 -5.48 10.82 -20.24
CA GLU A 405 -6.09 9.68 -20.94
C GLU A 405 -5.24 8.40 -20.92
N LEU A 406 -3.91 8.51 -20.91
CA LEU A 406 -3.04 7.33 -20.80
C LEU A 406 -3.14 6.64 -19.45
N GLU A 407 -3.24 7.43 -18.38
CA GLU A 407 -3.46 6.88 -17.04
C GLU A 407 -4.88 6.29 -16.94
N GLU A 408 -5.89 6.93 -17.55
CA GLU A 408 -7.23 6.35 -17.69
C GLU A 408 -7.21 5.00 -18.41
N ALA A 409 -6.48 4.90 -19.52
CA ALA A 409 -6.37 3.67 -20.28
C ALA A 409 -5.71 2.55 -19.46
N LYS A 410 -4.71 2.87 -18.61
CA LYS A 410 -4.12 1.93 -17.66
C LYS A 410 -5.12 1.49 -16.60
N LEU A 411 -5.84 2.43 -15.98
CA LEU A 411 -6.84 2.15 -14.95
C LEU A 411 -7.97 1.25 -15.49
N ARG A 412 -8.45 1.48 -16.72
CA ARG A 412 -9.48 0.66 -17.38
C ARG A 412 -9.03 -0.78 -17.69
N ARG A 413 -7.73 -1.01 -17.84
CA ARG A 413 -7.15 -2.33 -18.09
C ARG A 413 -6.85 -3.11 -16.81
N MET A 414 -6.96 -2.49 -15.64
CA MET A 414 -6.73 -3.17 -14.37
C MET A 414 -7.80 -4.25 -14.13
N PRO A 415 -7.42 -5.40 -13.55
CA PRO A 415 -8.40 -6.40 -13.14
C PRO A 415 -9.32 -5.80 -12.07
N GLU A 416 -10.55 -6.33 -11.99
CA GLU A 416 -11.47 -5.97 -10.91
C GLU A 416 -10.82 -6.21 -9.54
N PRO A 417 -11.04 -5.32 -8.56
CA PRO A 417 -10.57 -5.53 -7.20
C PRO A 417 -11.08 -6.85 -6.64
N LYS A 418 -10.24 -7.51 -5.85
CA LYS A 418 -10.67 -8.71 -5.13
C LYS A 418 -11.75 -8.37 -4.09
N PRO A 419 -12.59 -9.32 -3.67
CA PRO A 419 -13.77 -9.02 -2.84
C PRO A 419 -13.44 -8.40 -1.47
N LEU A 420 -12.27 -8.68 -0.90
CA LEU A 420 -11.82 -8.10 0.36
C LEU A 420 -10.71 -7.06 0.18
N ALA A 421 -10.46 -6.59 -1.05
CA ALA A 421 -9.61 -5.43 -1.26
C ALA A 421 -10.08 -4.29 -0.35
N THR A 422 -9.13 -3.54 0.22
CA THR A 422 -9.36 -2.45 1.18
C THR A 422 -9.89 -2.82 2.57
N ARG A 423 -10.21 -4.10 2.83
CA ARG A 423 -10.64 -4.56 4.15
C ARG A 423 -9.44 -4.84 5.05
N VAL A 424 -9.50 -4.39 6.30
CA VAL A 424 -8.53 -4.69 7.35
C VAL A 424 -9.12 -5.71 8.32
N ALA A 425 -8.50 -6.88 8.42
CA ALA A 425 -8.95 -7.95 9.30
C ALA A 425 -8.00 -8.17 10.48
N LEU A 426 -8.52 -8.32 11.70
CA LEU A 426 -7.76 -8.82 12.85
C LEU A 426 -8.27 -10.21 13.21
N VAL A 427 -7.37 -11.19 13.15
CA VAL A 427 -7.67 -12.60 13.43
C VAL A 427 -6.95 -13.00 14.71
N THR A 428 -7.70 -13.36 15.75
CA THR A 428 -7.13 -13.81 17.04
C THR A 428 -6.78 -15.30 16.98
N GLY A 429 -5.68 -15.72 17.60
CA GLY A 429 -5.17 -17.09 17.50
C GLY A 429 -4.74 -17.45 16.07
N ALA A 430 -4.21 -16.48 15.31
CA ALA A 430 -3.88 -16.63 13.90
C ALA A 430 -2.51 -17.26 13.63
N GLY A 431 -1.71 -17.55 14.66
CA GLY A 431 -0.40 -18.19 14.51
C GLY A 431 -0.47 -19.65 14.06
N SER A 432 -1.63 -20.31 14.18
CA SER A 432 -1.80 -21.72 13.82
C SER A 432 -3.23 -22.08 13.40
N GLY A 433 -3.42 -23.31 12.90
CA GLY A 433 -4.72 -23.95 12.69
C GLY A 433 -5.72 -23.15 11.88
N ILE A 434 -6.95 -23.06 12.41
CA ILE A 434 -8.09 -22.36 11.81
C ILE A 434 -7.76 -20.88 11.60
N GLY A 435 -7.20 -20.20 12.59
CA GLY A 435 -6.85 -18.79 12.50
C GLY A 435 -5.84 -18.52 11.39
N LYS A 436 -4.78 -19.35 11.27
CA LYS A 436 -3.81 -19.28 10.18
C LYS A 436 -4.48 -19.46 8.82
N ALA A 437 -5.31 -20.49 8.66
CA ALA A 437 -6.02 -20.74 7.39
C ALA A 437 -6.97 -19.60 7.01
N ILE A 438 -7.65 -18.99 7.99
CA ILE A 438 -8.47 -17.79 7.79
C ILE A 438 -7.59 -16.63 7.31
N ALA A 439 -6.48 -16.34 7.99
CA ALA A 439 -5.56 -15.28 7.60
C ALA A 439 -5.07 -15.45 6.14
N HIS A 440 -4.65 -16.66 5.75
CA HIS A 440 -4.29 -16.97 4.36
C HIS A 440 -5.43 -16.72 3.39
N ARG A 441 -6.65 -17.15 3.72
CA ARG A 441 -7.80 -16.94 2.85
C ARG A 441 -8.12 -15.46 2.68
N LEU A 442 -8.11 -14.67 3.75
CA LEU A 442 -8.43 -13.24 3.69
C LEU A 442 -7.40 -12.45 2.86
N VAL A 443 -6.09 -12.72 3.04
CA VAL A 443 -5.04 -12.09 2.21
C VAL A 443 -5.13 -12.52 0.75
N ALA A 444 -5.44 -13.79 0.48
CA ALA A 444 -5.64 -14.28 -0.89
C ALA A 444 -6.76 -13.53 -1.62
N GLU A 445 -7.75 -13.03 -0.87
CA GLU A 445 -8.90 -12.26 -1.37
C GLU A 445 -8.73 -10.74 -1.23
N GLY A 446 -7.52 -10.27 -0.90
CA GLY A 446 -7.12 -8.86 -0.96
C GLY A 446 -7.15 -8.09 0.36
N ALA A 447 -7.50 -8.72 1.49
CA ALA A 447 -7.50 -8.05 2.78
C ALA A 447 -6.08 -7.78 3.30
N CYS A 448 -5.93 -6.72 4.09
CA CYS A 448 -4.80 -6.55 5.00
C CYS A 448 -5.11 -7.29 6.32
N VAL A 449 -4.18 -8.08 6.85
CA VAL A 449 -4.44 -8.95 8.02
C VAL A 449 -3.50 -8.67 9.19
N VAL A 450 -4.07 -8.42 10.35
CA VAL A 450 -3.37 -8.43 11.64
C VAL A 450 -3.42 -9.85 12.19
N VAL A 451 -2.27 -10.51 12.20
CA VAL A 451 -2.08 -11.85 12.74
C VAL A 451 -1.85 -11.72 14.24
N ALA A 452 -2.90 -11.90 15.02
CA ALA A 452 -2.90 -11.68 16.45
C ALA A 452 -2.82 -13.02 17.20
N ASP A 453 -1.76 -13.24 17.99
CA ASP A 453 -1.57 -14.50 18.72
C ASP A 453 -0.78 -14.26 20.02
N VAL A 454 -0.95 -15.13 21.01
CA VAL A 454 -0.12 -15.08 22.23
C VAL A 454 1.33 -15.53 21.94
N ASN A 455 1.53 -16.35 20.91
CA ASN A 455 2.85 -16.76 20.44
C ASN A 455 3.38 -15.78 19.38
N ALA A 456 4.31 -14.92 19.79
CA ALA A 456 4.92 -13.89 18.95
C ALA A 456 5.64 -14.45 17.70
N GLU A 457 6.36 -15.56 17.84
CA GLU A 457 7.13 -16.17 16.76
C GLU A 457 6.21 -16.73 15.67
N SER A 458 5.13 -17.42 16.08
CA SER A 458 4.14 -17.99 15.16
C SER A 458 3.39 -16.88 14.42
N ALA A 459 2.99 -15.82 15.13
CA ALA A 459 2.36 -14.66 14.49
C ALA A 459 3.29 -14.01 13.46
N SER A 460 4.57 -13.84 13.80
CA SER A 460 5.58 -13.25 12.92
C SER A 460 5.86 -14.10 11.69
N SER A 461 5.99 -15.42 11.84
CA SER A 461 6.16 -16.36 10.72
C SER A 461 4.98 -16.27 9.75
N VAL A 462 3.75 -16.33 10.27
CA VAL A 462 2.55 -16.27 9.44
C VAL A 462 2.43 -14.92 8.73
N ALA A 463 2.69 -13.79 9.39
CA ALA A 463 2.65 -12.48 8.74
C ALA A 463 3.67 -12.37 7.58
N GLN A 464 4.87 -12.94 7.73
CA GLN A 464 5.86 -12.98 6.65
C GLN A 464 5.43 -13.88 5.51
N GLU A 465 4.91 -15.08 5.80
CA GLU A 465 4.37 -16.00 4.79
C GLU A 465 3.23 -15.36 3.95
N LEU A 466 2.48 -14.43 4.54
CA LEU A 466 1.39 -13.71 3.90
C LEU A 466 1.84 -12.53 3.02
N GLY A 467 3.14 -12.23 2.97
CA GLY A 467 3.71 -11.15 2.16
C GLY A 467 4.11 -9.90 2.95
N GLY A 468 4.32 -10.03 4.26
CA GLY A 468 4.94 -8.99 5.09
C GLY A 468 4.08 -7.73 5.26
N PRO A 469 4.67 -6.60 5.68
CA PRO A 469 3.93 -5.44 6.21
C PRO A 469 2.96 -4.77 5.22
N ASP A 470 3.11 -5.01 3.91
CA ASP A 470 2.18 -4.52 2.89
C ASP A 470 0.90 -5.38 2.77
N LYS A 471 0.82 -6.52 3.48
CA LYS A 471 -0.35 -7.41 3.49
C LYS A 471 -0.72 -7.90 4.88
N ALA A 472 0.26 -8.14 5.74
CA ALA A 472 0.04 -8.63 7.09
C ALA A 472 1.05 -8.12 8.10
N VAL A 473 0.58 -7.86 9.32
CA VAL A 473 1.45 -7.53 10.47
C VAL A 473 1.17 -8.48 11.62
N ALA A 474 2.20 -8.85 12.35
CA ALA A 474 2.10 -9.70 13.54
C ALA A 474 1.91 -8.85 14.79
N VAL A 475 1.04 -9.31 15.69
CA VAL A 475 0.81 -8.69 16.99
C VAL A 475 0.74 -9.76 18.06
N THR A 476 1.53 -9.60 19.12
CA THR A 476 1.42 -10.45 20.31
C THR A 476 0.27 -9.96 21.18
N VAL A 477 -0.70 -10.82 21.46
CA VAL A 477 -1.85 -10.47 22.30
C VAL A 477 -2.34 -11.68 23.11
N ASP A 478 -2.44 -11.49 24.42
CA ASP A 478 -3.27 -12.29 25.30
C ASP A 478 -4.68 -11.67 25.35
N VAL A 479 -5.67 -12.41 24.82
CA VAL A 479 -7.07 -11.96 24.77
C VAL A 479 -7.73 -11.85 26.16
N THR A 480 -7.07 -12.29 27.23
CA THR A 480 -7.53 -12.06 28.61
C THR A 480 -7.12 -10.69 29.16
N SER A 481 -6.15 -10.02 28.52
CA SER A 481 -5.63 -8.71 28.92
C SER A 481 -6.23 -7.57 28.09
N GLU A 482 -7.01 -6.70 28.74
CA GLU A 482 -7.61 -5.52 28.08
C GLU A 482 -6.56 -4.56 27.53
N GLU A 483 -5.44 -4.40 28.23
CA GLU A 483 -4.32 -3.55 27.80
C GLU A 483 -3.68 -4.10 26.52
N GLN A 484 -3.41 -5.41 26.45
CA GLN A 484 -2.84 -6.01 25.25
C GLN A 484 -3.81 -5.99 24.08
N ILE A 485 -5.12 -6.16 24.32
CA ILE A 485 -6.13 -6.00 23.27
C ILE A 485 -6.13 -4.57 22.74
N ALA A 486 -6.16 -3.56 23.61
CA ALA A 486 -6.08 -2.16 23.19
C ALA A 486 -4.79 -1.87 22.42
N GLY A 487 -3.66 -2.42 22.86
CA GLY A 487 -2.37 -2.37 22.15
C GLY A 487 -2.43 -3.02 20.77
N ALA A 488 -3.15 -4.13 20.62
CA ALA A 488 -3.32 -4.82 19.35
C ALA A 488 -4.12 -3.99 18.34
N PHE A 489 -5.21 -3.36 18.79
CA PHE A 489 -5.97 -2.43 17.94
C PHE A 489 -5.15 -1.19 17.61
N LYS A 490 -4.37 -0.64 18.57
CA LYS A 490 -3.43 0.46 18.31
C LYS A 490 -2.43 0.10 17.20
N ALA A 491 -1.84 -1.09 17.25
CA ALA A 491 -0.94 -1.57 16.21
C ALA A 491 -1.65 -1.71 14.86
N ALA A 492 -2.87 -2.26 14.84
CA ALA A 492 -3.69 -2.42 13.64
C ALA A 492 -3.98 -1.08 12.96
N VAL A 493 -4.45 -0.08 13.71
CA VAL A 493 -4.82 1.24 13.16
C VAL A 493 -3.59 2.04 12.71
N LEU A 494 -2.45 1.91 13.38
CA LEU A 494 -1.20 2.53 12.90
C LEU A 494 -0.68 1.82 11.63
N ALA A 495 -0.87 0.50 11.52
CA ALA A 495 -0.46 -0.26 10.36
C ALA A 495 -1.37 -0.03 9.15
N PHE A 496 -2.69 0.04 9.32
CA PHE A 496 -3.64 -0.01 8.20
C PHE A 496 -4.74 1.06 8.24
N GLY A 497 -4.72 1.95 9.23
CA GLY A 497 -5.67 3.06 9.39
C GLY A 497 -6.99 2.68 10.08
N GLY A 498 -7.32 1.41 10.27
CA GLY A 498 -8.60 0.97 10.82
C GLY A 498 -8.71 -0.54 11.01
N VAL A 499 -9.89 -1.04 11.38
CA VAL A 499 -10.21 -2.48 11.45
C VAL A 499 -11.67 -2.69 11.02
N ASP A 500 -11.88 -3.50 9.98
CA ASP A 500 -13.19 -3.73 9.36
C ASP A 500 -13.73 -5.14 9.57
N LEU A 501 -12.86 -6.09 9.93
CA LEU A 501 -13.22 -7.48 10.12
C LEU A 501 -12.52 -8.03 11.35
N ILE A 502 -13.28 -8.54 12.31
CA ILE A 502 -12.75 -9.32 13.42
C ILE A 502 -13.08 -10.78 13.21
N VAL A 503 -12.09 -11.63 13.48
CA VAL A 503 -12.32 -13.06 13.65
C VAL A 503 -11.89 -13.45 15.06
N ASN A 504 -12.90 -13.65 15.92
CA ASN A 504 -12.74 -14.19 17.26
C ASN A 504 -12.50 -15.71 17.16
N ASN A 505 -11.24 -16.10 16.99
CA ASN A 505 -10.81 -17.49 16.81
C ASN A 505 -9.98 -18.03 17.98
N ALA A 506 -9.32 -17.16 18.77
CA ALA A 506 -8.54 -17.60 19.93
C ALA A 506 -9.38 -18.49 20.87
N GLY A 507 -8.79 -19.61 21.30
CA GLY A 507 -9.47 -20.56 22.17
C GLY A 507 -8.63 -21.76 22.55
N ILE A 508 -9.12 -22.49 23.54
CA ILE A 508 -8.52 -23.72 24.08
C ILE A 508 -9.62 -24.77 24.27
N SER A 509 -9.23 -26.02 24.52
CA SER A 509 -10.18 -27.09 24.84
C SER A 509 -9.65 -27.96 25.96
N ILE A 510 -10.32 -27.93 27.11
CA ILE A 510 -10.06 -28.84 28.23
C ILE A 510 -11.25 -29.78 28.38
N SER A 511 -11.03 -31.06 28.09
CA SER A 511 -12.05 -32.11 28.10
C SER A 511 -11.85 -33.01 29.32
N LYS A 512 -12.75 -32.92 30.30
CA LYS A 512 -12.71 -33.68 31.56
C LYS A 512 -14.13 -34.07 32.01
N PRO A 513 -14.30 -35.22 32.68
CA PRO A 513 -15.54 -35.53 33.38
C PRO A 513 -15.92 -34.45 34.39
N LEU A 514 -17.20 -34.35 34.74
CA LEU A 514 -17.71 -33.32 35.67
C LEU A 514 -16.93 -33.29 37.00
N LEU A 515 -16.71 -34.46 37.60
CA LEU A 515 -16.05 -34.57 38.91
C LEU A 515 -14.54 -34.24 38.88
N GLU A 516 -13.95 -34.16 37.68
CA GLU A 516 -12.53 -33.83 37.48
C GLU A 516 -12.34 -32.40 36.93
N THR A 517 -13.42 -31.75 36.51
CA THR A 517 -13.38 -30.38 36.00
C THR A 517 -13.26 -29.42 37.18
N THR A 518 -12.08 -28.79 37.32
CA THR A 518 -11.84 -27.83 38.40
C THR A 518 -12.42 -26.45 38.06
N ALA A 519 -12.67 -25.62 39.08
CA ALA A 519 -13.05 -24.22 38.86
C ALA A 519 -12.02 -23.48 38.00
N ARG A 520 -10.72 -23.74 38.20
CA ARG A 520 -9.66 -23.18 37.35
C ARG A 520 -9.77 -23.59 35.88
N ASP A 521 -10.13 -24.85 35.60
CA ASP A 521 -10.36 -25.31 34.21
C ASP A 521 -11.59 -24.64 33.58
N TRP A 522 -12.60 -24.31 34.41
CA TRP A 522 -13.79 -23.57 34.01
C TRP A 522 -13.45 -22.11 33.70
N ASP A 523 -12.84 -21.42 34.66
CA ASP A 523 -12.50 -20.00 34.59
C ASP A 523 -11.56 -19.72 33.42
N LEU A 524 -10.49 -20.51 33.27
CA LEU A 524 -9.53 -20.35 32.17
C LEU A 524 -10.19 -20.43 30.78
N GLN A 525 -11.14 -21.35 30.60
CA GLN A 525 -11.86 -21.48 29.32
C GLN A 525 -12.79 -20.29 29.08
N HIS A 526 -13.52 -19.84 30.11
CA HIS A 526 -14.41 -18.68 30.02
C HIS A 526 -13.64 -17.37 29.83
N ASP A 527 -12.53 -17.18 30.53
CA ASP A 527 -11.68 -16.00 30.44
C ASP A 527 -11.12 -15.84 29.02
N ILE A 528 -10.60 -16.91 28.43
CA ILE A 528 -10.03 -16.86 27.08
C ILE A 528 -11.11 -16.73 26.01
N MET A 529 -12.13 -17.59 26.04
CA MET A 529 -13.07 -17.69 24.92
C MET A 529 -14.27 -16.76 25.09
N ALA A 530 -15.02 -16.81 26.19
CA ALA A 530 -16.20 -15.95 26.34
C ALA A 530 -15.83 -14.49 26.63
N ARG A 531 -15.09 -14.25 27.72
CA ARG A 531 -14.67 -12.90 28.12
C ARG A 531 -13.71 -12.29 27.09
N GLY A 532 -12.70 -13.04 26.64
CA GLY A 532 -11.74 -12.54 25.67
C GLY A 532 -12.37 -12.10 24.34
N SER A 533 -13.27 -12.92 23.76
CA SER A 533 -13.97 -12.53 22.53
C SER A 533 -14.94 -11.35 22.71
N PHE A 534 -15.55 -11.21 23.90
CA PHE A 534 -16.31 -10.01 24.25
C PHE A 534 -15.42 -8.76 24.26
N LEU A 535 -14.27 -8.81 24.92
CA LEU A 535 -13.35 -7.67 25.03
C LEU A 535 -12.83 -7.25 23.65
N VAL A 536 -12.42 -8.21 22.82
CA VAL A 536 -11.97 -7.95 21.44
C VAL A 536 -13.10 -7.31 20.62
N SER A 537 -14.34 -7.83 20.72
CA SER A 537 -15.49 -7.26 20.01
C SER A 537 -15.85 -5.85 20.48
N ARG A 538 -15.70 -5.56 21.77
CA ARG A 538 -15.91 -4.23 22.34
C ARG A 538 -14.92 -3.21 21.79
N GLU A 539 -13.63 -3.55 21.74
CA GLU A 539 -12.62 -2.66 21.14
C GLU A 539 -12.85 -2.49 19.63
N ALA A 540 -13.23 -3.57 18.93
CA ALA A 540 -13.56 -3.51 17.52
C ALA A 540 -14.73 -2.57 17.23
N ALA A 541 -15.81 -2.65 18.02
CA ALA A 541 -16.96 -1.77 17.87
C ALA A 541 -16.58 -0.30 18.05
N ARG A 542 -15.65 0.04 18.96
CA ARG A 542 -15.15 1.42 19.11
C ARG A 542 -14.44 1.90 17.84
N VAL A 543 -13.54 1.10 17.28
CA VAL A 543 -12.81 1.43 16.04
C VAL A 543 -13.77 1.54 14.85
N MET A 544 -14.65 0.56 14.67
CA MET A 544 -15.63 0.51 13.56
C MET A 544 -16.61 1.69 13.60
N ARG A 545 -17.04 2.13 14.80
CA ARG A 545 -17.88 3.33 14.96
C ARG A 545 -17.12 4.62 14.68
N ALA A 546 -15.85 4.70 15.07
CA ALA A 546 -15.03 5.88 14.79
C ALA A 546 -14.75 6.07 13.29
N GLN A 547 -14.54 4.97 12.55
CA GLN A 547 -14.39 5.02 11.09
C GLN A 547 -15.71 5.23 10.34
N ASN A 548 -16.85 4.81 10.90
CA ASN A 548 -18.18 4.92 10.29
C ASN A 548 -18.27 4.26 8.89
N LEU A 549 -17.63 3.10 8.72
CA LEU A 549 -17.64 2.32 7.47
C LEU A 549 -18.41 0.99 7.61
N GLY A 550 -19.08 0.77 8.74
CA GLY A 550 -19.60 -0.54 9.12
C GLY A 550 -18.48 -1.53 9.46
N GLY A 551 -18.80 -2.83 9.39
CA GLY A 551 -17.80 -3.88 9.62
C GLY A 551 -18.40 -5.27 9.81
N ASP A 552 -17.53 -6.23 10.08
CA ASP A 552 -17.89 -7.63 10.31
C ASP A 552 -17.20 -8.16 11.55
N ILE A 553 -17.93 -8.84 12.42
CA ILE A 553 -17.38 -9.60 13.55
C ILE A 553 -17.82 -11.05 13.39
N VAL A 554 -16.85 -11.95 13.28
CA VAL A 554 -17.08 -13.38 13.10
C VAL A 554 -16.54 -14.15 14.30
N TYR A 555 -17.41 -14.93 14.93
CA TYR A 555 -17.04 -15.82 16.03
C TYR A 555 -16.79 -17.22 15.50
N ILE A 556 -15.61 -17.79 15.77
CA ILE A 556 -15.38 -19.22 15.61
C ILE A 556 -15.85 -19.90 16.90
N ALA A 557 -17.14 -20.23 16.91
CA ALA A 557 -17.80 -20.89 18.03
C ALA A 557 -17.48 -22.41 17.97
N SER A 558 -18.50 -23.26 18.01
CA SER A 558 -18.35 -24.71 17.94
C SER A 558 -19.71 -25.35 17.77
N LYS A 559 -19.73 -26.52 17.12
CA LYS A 559 -20.85 -27.46 17.25
C LYS A 559 -21.29 -27.69 18.71
N ASN A 560 -20.35 -27.73 19.67
CA ASN A 560 -20.65 -27.94 21.09
C ASN A 560 -21.45 -26.78 21.74
N ALA A 561 -21.66 -25.67 21.04
CA ALA A 561 -22.59 -24.63 21.50
C ALA A 561 -24.05 -25.12 21.54
N VAL A 562 -24.38 -26.14 20.75
CA VAL A 562 -25.74 -26.72 20.67
C VAL A 562 -25.76 -28.24 20.89
N PHE A 563 -24.66 -28.92 20.62
CA PHE A 563 -24.53 -30.35 20.86
C PHE A 563 -23.96 -30.64 22.25
N ALA A 564 -24.60 -31.56 22.98
CA ALA A 564 -24.12 -32.05 24.27
C ALA A 564 -22.92 -33.02 24.09
N GLY A 565 -21.72 -32.45 23.94
CA GLY A 565 -20.48 -33.21 23.90
C GLY A 565 -20.10 -33.82 25.25
N PRO A 566 -19.84 -35.15 25.35
CA PRO A 566 -19.40 -35.76 26.61
C PRO A 566 -18.09 -35.15 27.13
N ASN A 567 -17.98 -34.99 28.46
CA ASN A 567 -16.79 -34.49 29.17
C ASN A 567 -16.35 -33.07 28.76
N ASN A 568 -17.27 -32.23 28.28
CA ASN A 568 -16.96 -30.88 27.79
C ASN A 568 -17.85 -29.81 28.44
N ILE A 569 -18.20 -29.94 29.73
CA ILE A 569 -19.16 -29.02 30.36
C ILE A 569 -18.70 -27.55 30.28
N ALA A 570 -17.45 -27.27 30.68
CA ALA A 570 -16.89 -25.91 30.64
C ALA A 570 -16.71 -25.39 29.20
N TYR A 571 -16.14 -26.22 28.31
CA TYR A 571 -15.97 -25.87 26.89
C TYR A 571 -17.29 -25.56 26.21
N SER A 572 -18.29 -26.44 26.35
CA SER A 572 -19.60 -26.31 25.70
C SER A 572 -20.37 -25.11 26.25
N ALA A 573 -20.32 -24.88 27.57
CA ALA A 573 -20.90 -23.68 28.19
C ALA A 573 -20.29 -22.40 27.60
N THR A 574 -18.96 -22.34 27.51
CA THR A 574 -18.27 -21.17 26.94
C THR A 574 -18.59 -20.96 25.45
N LYS A 575 -18.69 -22.04 24.67
CA LYS A 575 -19.06 -21.95 23.25
C LYS A 575 -20.54 -21.56 23.05
N ALA A 576 -21.42 -21.98 23.96
CA ALA A 576 -22.82 -21.54 23.97
C ALA A 576 -22.93 -20.04 24.31
N ASP A 577 -22.12 -19.55 25.25
CA ASP A 577 -21.99 -18.11 25.56
C ASP A 577 -21.56 -17.33 24.31
N GLN A 578 -20.45 -17.70 23.67
CA GLN A 578 -19.99 -17.09 22.42
C GLN A 578 -21.10 -17.09 21.34
N ALA A 579 -21.83 -18.21 21.21
CA ALA A 579 -22.90 -18.31 20.24
C ALA A 579 -24.09 -17.38 20.55
N HIS A 580 -24.35 -17.09 21.83
CA HIS A 580 -25.36 -16.12 22.22
C HIS A 580 -24.86 -14.67 22.06
N GLN A 581 -23.59 -14.38 22.37
CA GLN A 581 -22.98 -13.07 22.10
C GLN A 581 -23.14 -12.64 20.65
N VAL A 582 -22.99 -13.56 19.68
CA VAL A 582 -23.24 -13.27 18.25
C VAL A 582 -24.60 -12.61 18.02
N ARG A 583 -25.67 -13.12 18.64
CA ARG A 583 -27.02 -12.60 18.46
C ARG A 583 -27.22 -11.27 19.17
N LEU A 584 -26.69 -11.14 20.38
CA LEU A 584 -26.78 -9.90 21.17
C LEU A 584 -26.05 -8.75 20.47
N LEU A 585 -24.81 -8.98 20.05
CA LEU A 585 -24.01 -7.98 19.35
C LEU A 585 -24.55 -7.67 17.95
N ALA A 586 -25.14 -8.65 17.24
CA ALA A 586 -25.82 -8.39 15.98
C ALA A 586 -26.99 -7.41 16.15
N ALA A 587 -27.77 -7.56 17.22
CA ALA A 587 -28.89 -6.68 17.53
C ALA A 587 -28.43 -5.27 17.94
N GLU A 588 -27.35 -5.18 18.72
CA GLU A 588 -26.81 -3.91 19.21
C GLU A 588 -26.06 -3.11 18.13
N LEU A 589 -25.21 -3.78 17.33
CA LEU A 589 -24.29 -3.11 16.41
C LEU A 589 -24.86 -2.93 14.99
N GLY A 590 -26.03 -3.52 14.70
CA GLY A 590 -26.66 -3.49 13.38
C GLY A 590 -26.98 -2.07 12.90
N GLU A 591 -27.35 -1.14 13.80
CA GLU A 591 -27.61 0.27 13.45
C GLU A 591 -26.35 1.01 12.94
N HIS A 592 -25.17 0.49 13.25
CA HIS A 592 -23.88 1.01 12.80
C HIS A 592 -23.36 0.30 11.54
N GLY A 593 -24.17 -0.56 10.90
CA GLY A 593 -23.75 -1.34 9.75
C GLY A 593 -22.70 -2.41 10.08
N ILE A 594 -22.58 -2.80 11.35
CA ILE A 594 -21.65 -3.85 11.79
C ILE A 594 -22.43 -5.15 11.91
N ARG A 595 -22.06 -6.14 11.09
CA ARG A 595 -22.68 -7.47 11.11
C ARG A 595 -21.92 -8.38 12.07
N VAL A 596 -22.65 -9.20 12.81
CA VAL A 596 -22.03 -10.17 13.73
C VAL A 596 -22.56 -11.55 13.42
N ASN A 597 -21.68 -12.48 13.06
CA ASN A 597 -22.05 -13.84 12.69
C ASN A 597 -21.13 -14.86 13.37
N GLY A 598 -21.56 -16.12 13.41
CA GLY A 598 -20.82 -17.22 14.01
C GLY A 598 -20.61 -18.37 13.03
N ILE A 599 -19.57 -19.14 13.27
CA ILE A 599 -19.28 -20.38 12.57
C ILE A 599 -19.14 -21.50 13.60
N ASN A 600 -19.81 -22.62 13.35
CA ASN A 600 -19.82 -23.80 14.21
C ASN A 600 -19.05 -24.94 13.54
N PRO A 601 -17.71 -25.01 13.72
CA PRO A 601 -16.93 -26.14 13.23
C PRO A 601 -17.12 -27.40 14.09
N ASP A 602 -16.86 -28.56 13.48
CA ASP A 602 -16.67 -29.85 14.18
C ASP A 602 -15.34 -30.51 13.77
N GLY A 603 -14.69 -31.19 14.72
CA GLY A 603 -13.64 -32.17 14.42
C GLY A 603 -12.42 -31.72 13.61
N VAL A 604 -12.01 -30.44 13.66
CA VAL A 604 -10.88 -29.92 12.85
C VAL A 604 -9.53 -30.32 13.44
N VAL A 605 -9.05 -31.54 13.18
CA VAL A 605 -7.84 -32.09 13.81
C VAL A 605 -6.54 -31.47 13.24
N ARG A 606 -6.49 -31.24 11.92
CA ARG A 606 -5.26 -30.82 11.23
C ARG A 606 -4.81 -29.41 11.63
N GLY A 607 -3.57 -29.30 12.10
CA GLY A 607 -2.85 -28.03 12.25
C GLY A 607 -3.29 -27.12 13.40
N SER A 608 -4.27 -27.49 14.23
CA SER A 608 -4.66 -26.63 15.35
C SER A 608 -3.75 -26.81 16.57
N GLY A 609 -3.28 -25.69 17.13
CA GLY A 609 -2.47 -25.65 18.35
C GLY A 609 -3.18 -26.24 19.58
N ILE A 610 -4.51 -26.27 19.58
CA ILE A 610 -5.32 -26.96 20.59
C ILE A 610 -5.07 -28.49 20.57
N PHE A 611 -4.70 -29.05 19.40
CA PHE A 611 -4.46 -30.48 19.22
C PHE A 611 -2.99 -30.88 19.41
N ALA A 612 -2.05 -29.95 19.21
CA ALA A 612 -0.61 -30.18 19.35
C ALA A 612 -0.16 -30.40 20.82
N ALA A 613 -0.96 -29.99 21.81
CA ALA A 613 -0.68 -30.18 23.24
C ALA A 613 -1.03 -31.58 23.79
N GLY A 614 -1.04 -32.62 22.94
CA GLY A 614 -1.24 -34.03 23.34
C GLY A 614 -2.68 -34.53 23.34
N TRP A 615 -3.68 -33.69 23.03
CA TRP A 615 -5.09 -34.11 22.96
C TRP A 615 -5.37 -35.09 21.81
N GLY A 616 -4.76 -34.87 20.64
CA GLY A 616 -4.89 -35.76 19.47
C GLY A 616 -4.45 -37.18 19.81
N ALA A 617 -3.25 -37.31 20.36
CA ALA A 617 -2.71 -38.55 20.91
C ALA A 617 -3.61 -39.17 22.01
N GLN A 618 -4.11 -38.37 22.96
CA GLN A 618 -4.96 -38.85 24.05
C GLN A 618 -6.32 -39.39 23.54
N ARG A 619 -6.94 -38.72 22.56
CA ARG A 619 -8.19 -39.16 21.92
C ARG A 619 -7.96 -40.35 21.00
N ALA A 620 -6.88 -40.35 20.24
CA ALA A 620 -6.47 -41.48 19.42
C ALA A 620 -6.29 -42.73 20.28
N ALA A 621 -5.62 -42.60 21.43
CA ALA A 621 -5.50 -43.67 22.43
C ALA A 621 -6.86 -44.08 23.02
N THR A 622 -7.73 -43.13 23.34
CA THR A 622 -9.09 -43.41 23.85
C THR A 622 -9.94 -44.20 22.84
N TYR A 623 -9.78 -43.93 21.54
CA TYR A 623 -10.51 -44.60 20.47
C TYR A 623 -9.76 -45.81 19.88
N GLY A 624 -8.54 -46.11 20.34
CA GLY A 624 -7.73 -47.21 19.85
C GLY A 624 -7.28 -47.07 18.39
N ILE A 625 -7.05 -45.84 17.91
CA ILE A 625 -6.65 -45.55 16.53
C ILE A 625 -5.34 -44.76 16.47
N GLU A 626 -4.68 -44.77 15.32
CA GLU A 626 -3.52 -43.91 15.08
C GLU A 626 -3.95 -42.43 15.00
N GLU A 627 -3.17 -41.53 15.59
CA GLU A 627 -3.49 -40.09 15.62
C GLU A 627 -3.69 -39.50 14.21
N LYS A 628 -2.89 -39.95 13.23
CA LYS A 628 -3.04 -39.53 11.82
C LYS A 628 -4.38 -39.91 11.20
N LYS A 629 -5.06 -40.93 11.72
CA LYS A 629 -6.39 -41.39 11.26
C LYS A 629 -7.54 -40.79 12.06
N LEU A 630 -7.25 -39.95 13.05
CA LEU A 630 -8.26 -39.36 13.93
C LEU A 630 -9.26 -38.49 13.15
N GLY A 631 -8.79 -37.74 12.15
CA GLY A 631 -9.65 -36.94 11.26
C GLY A 631 -10.62 -37.81 10.45
N GLU A 632 -10.13 -38.86 9.81
CA GLU A 632 -10.95 -39.83 9.07
C GLU A 632 -11.97 -40.52 9.96
N PHE A 633 -11.58 -40.86 11.19
CA PHE A 633 -12.47 -41.46 12.17
C PHE A 633 -13.60 -40.51 12.61
N TYR A 634 -13.30 -39.24 12.87
CA TYR A 634 -14.32 -38.23 13.15
C TYR A 634 -15.26 -38.04 11.96
N ALA A 635 -14.73 -38.05 10.73
CA ALA A 635 -15.53 -37.95 9.52
C ALA A 635 -16.60 -39.04 9.44
N GLN A 636 -16.34 -40.28 9.88
CA GLN A 636 -17.34 -41.36 9.85
C GLN A 636 -18.58 -41.10 10.70
N ARG A 637 -18.54 -40.12 11.62
CA ARG A 637 -19.67 -39.73 12.48
C ARG A 637 -20.58 -38.67 11.84
N THR A 638 -20.20 -38.13 10.69
CA THR A 638 -20.91 -37.05 9.99
C THR A 638 -21.69 -37.61 8.79
N LEU A 639 -22.75 -36.91 8.37
CA LEU A 639 -23.60 -37.36 7.26
C LEU A 639 -22.86 -37.44 5.92
N LEU A 640 -21.94 -36.49 5.67
CA LEU A 640 -21.16 -36.46 4.42
C LEU A 640 -19.93 -37.37 4.46
N LYS A 641 -19.56 -37.89 5.63
CA LYS A 641 -18.37 -38.74 5.82
C LYS A 641 -17.07 -38.11 5.31
N ARG A 642 -16.97 -36.79 5.42
CA ARG A 642 -15.80 -36.00 5.01
C ARG A 642 -15.17 -35.33 6.20
N GLU A 643 -13.85 -35.26 6.19
CA GLU A 643 -13.09 -34.53 7.20
C GLU A 643 -13.34 -33.02 7.07
N VAL A 644 -13.45 -32.34 8.21
CA VAL A 644 -13.51 -30.88 8.27
C VAL A 644 -12.09 -30.35 8.49
N LEU A 645 -11.66 -29.46 7.61
CA LEU A 645 -10.31 -28.91 7.59
C LEU A 645 -10.34 -27.40 7.90
N PRO A 646 -9.22 -26.81 8.35
CA PRO A 646 -9.14 -25.37 8.61
C PRO A 646 -9.63 -24.49 7.46
N GLU A 647 -9.34 -24.90 6.22
CA GLU A 647 -9.71 -24.16 5.01
C GLU A 647 -11.22 -24.17 4.78
N HIS A 648 -11.96 -25.18 5.25
CA HIS A 648 -13.42 -25.18 5.18
C HIS A 648 -14.02 -24.10 6.09
N VAL A 649 -13.42 -23.88 7.27
CA VAL A 649 -13.82 -22.79 8.18
C VAL A 649 -13.47 -21.44 7.55
N ALA A 650 -12.28 -21.31 6.97
CA ALA A 650 -11.85 -20.11 6.26
C ALA A 650 -12.79 -19.76 5.09
N ASN A 651 -13.28 -20.75 4.35
CA ASN A 651 -14.25 -20.56 3.28
C ASN A 651 -15.58 -20.01 3.81
N ALA A 652 -16.04 -20.48 4.98
CA ALA A 652 -17.27 -19.97 5.59
C ALA A 652 -17.11 -18.53 6.12
N VAL A 653 -15.94 -18.18 6.68
CA VAL A 653 -15.62 -16.78 7.02
C VAL A 653 -15.71 -15.91 5.78
N PHE A 654 -15.03 -16.31 4.71
CA PHE A 654 -15.04 -15.57 3.45
C PHE A 654 -16.45 -15.45 2.84
N ALA A 655 -17.26 -16.50 2.86
CA ALA A 655 -18.64 -16.44 2.36
C ALA A 655 -19.49 -15.38 3.10
N LEU A 656 -19.29 -15.22 4.40
CA LEU A 656 -19.96 -14.19 5.20
C LEU A 656 -19.45 -12.77 4.89
N THR A 657 -18.17 -12.62 4.61
CA THR A 657 -17.49 -11.32 4.55
C THR A 657 -17.17 -10.82 3.14
N GLY A 658 -17.25 -11.69 2.13
CA GLY A 658 -16.88 -11.42 0.74
C GLY A 658 -17.88 -10.59 -0.06
N GLY A 659 -18.97 -10.12 0.56
CA GLY A 659 -19.93 -9.18 -0.05
C GLY A 659 -21.26 -9.78 -0.49
N ASP A 660 -21.38 -11.10 -0.66
CA ASP A 660 -22.63 -11.71 -1.13
C ASP A 660 -23.74 -11.76 -0.07
N LEU A 661 -23.36 -11.83 1.22
CA LEU A 661 -24.29 -12.00 2.34
C LEU A 661 -24.56 -10.70 3.11
N THR A 662 -24.58 -9.55 2.44
CA THR A 662 -24.70 -8.20 3.05
C THR A 662 -25.89 -8.00 3.99
N HIS A 663 -26.98 -8.74 3.80
CA HIS A 663 -28.20 -8.66 4.63
C HIS A 663 -28.26 -9.71 5.74
N THR A 664 -27.15 -10.40 6.02
CA THR A 664 -27.06 -11.47 7.02
C THR A 664 -26.29 -11.04 8.26
N THR A 665 -26.96 -11.05 9.42
CA THR A 665 -26.36 -10.83 10.75
C THR A 665 -27.08 -11.71 11.79
N GLY A 666 -26.40 -12.07 12.88
CA GLY A 666 -26.89 -12.99 13.91
C GLY A 666 -26.89 -14.47 13.51
N LEU A 667 -26.36 -14.81 12.33
CA LEU A 667 -26.37 -16.17 11.78
C LEU A 667 -25.27 -17.03 12.41
N HIS A 668 -25.52 -18.34 12.49
CA HIS A 668 -24.50 -19.35 12.73
C HIS A 668 -24.42 -20.31 11.54
N ILE A 669 -23.25 -20.43 10.92
CA ILE A 669 -23.02 -21.37 9.81
C ILE A 669 -22.36 -22.65 10.35
N PRO A 670 -23.00 -23.84 10.21
CA PRO A 670 -22.36 -25.10 10.55
C PRO A 670 -21.28 -25.46 9.51
N VAL A 671 -20.11 -25.85 9.99
CA VAL A 671 -19.00 -26.37 9.19
C VAL A 671 -18.57 -27.71 9.81
N ASP A 672 -19.43 -28.70 9.69
CA ASP A 672 -19.37 -29.94 10.48
C ASP A 672 -19.54 -31.22 9.65
N ALA A 673 -19.58 -31.11 8.32
CA ALA A 673 -19.89 -32.21 7.40
C ALA A 673 -21.23 -32.92 7.68
N GLY A 674 -22.17 -32.22 8.33
CA GLY A 674 -23.52 -32.66 8.62
C GLY A 674 -23.62 -33.47 9.91
N VAL A 675 -23.49 -32.82 11.07
CA VAL A 675 -23.79 -33.47 12.36
C VAL A 675 -25.25 -33.24 12.73
N ALA A 676 -26.10 -34.24 12.46
CA ALA A 676 -27.55 -34.15 12.64
C ALA A 676 -27.99 -33.69 14.04
N ALA A 677 -27.28 -34.14 15.09
CA ALA A 677 -27.56 -33.76 16.47
C ALA A 677 -27.22 -32.30 16.81
N ALA A 678 -26.54 -31.59 15.91
CA ALA A 678 -26.14 -30.19 16.06
C ALA A 678 -26.82 -29.25 15.07
N PHE A 679 -27.82 -29.74 14.31
CA PHE A 679 -28.58 -28.90 13.40
C PHE A 679 -29.26 -27.76 14.15
N LEU A 680 -28.96 -26.54 13.71
CA LEU A 680 -29.57 -25.32 14.22
C LEU A 680 -31.02 -25.27 13.74
N ARG A 681 -31.94 -24.91 14.64
CA ARG A 681 -33.38 -24.80 14.38
C ARG A 681 -33.85 -23.38 14.64
#